data_AF-A0A258HHD2-F1
#
_entry.id   AF-A0A258HHD2-F1
#
_cell.length_a   1.000
_cell.length_b   1.000
_cell.length_c   1.000
_cell.angle_alpha   90.00
_cell.angle_beta   90.00
_cell.angle_gamma   90.00
#
_symmetry.space_group_name_H-M   'P 1'
#
loop_
_entity.id
_entity.type
_entity.pdbx_description
1 polymer ?
#
loop_
_entity_poly.entity_id
_entity_poly.type
_entity_poly.pdbx_seq_one_letter_code
_entity_poly.pdbx_strand_id
1 'polypeptide(L)'
;MTPALALQGLNTFQGNARSFGTEGLSGFGEIGGYTPCGCCGSFHAIFEEGGGPLSLLNADDRGGFGPNGRVSLTTGGAGAQITRSNVAWTTTLGQPGTVTFAFRSTAPTTMPSDTVGFTRFTDAQIAATLLALASWSEVANITFTRVDGGDGFSDGATMLFGNYASGSDGAAAFAYLPATRTDSSNSGDVWINNGLSYNATPVLLGYGQQVLTHEIGHAIGLSHPAAYNAAPGQSLTYAANAGYFEDSRQYSIMSYFSESNTGGSFGSGRYSSAPLMDDIAAVQRLYGANMTTRTGNNTYGFNSNAGQAWFSATSNTSAVIFAVWDAGGTDTFDFSGYNNAQVIDLRQGSFSNVGALIGNVSIAIGAVIENAIGGSGADTMFGSSGDNVLTGGAGNDRIDGGLGSDTVVFSGNRSAYTVTWNGQTATVFGPDGTDVISNVEFLRFADQTIAAAFTGGLNVSGDITANTMTGTASVDTLNGLGGNDTLSGLGGNDTLDGGSGDDNISGGDGDDILIGGLGGDTINGGNGFDQVSYGTAGGGVTVNLATSVVSGAAGADVVTNVEWVVGSTFADTITGSAGNDRLDGNGGNDTIRAGAGDDVITAGAGAQTGGAPDVVKARATANATTGTAISLDGSFDLLASTEIANSTTIPHATVTAIAHGGMEYYAFTVAAGQTITLDIDNGSFDTTLSLIGPGGTEVASNDDSTPDGGPATDSNLTFTATTAGVYYVVVGQWSANSGSTFTSVAPTAGGTYTLHVSVASHAVVPLTLTGSTLYGDAGNDTITGGSASDTLVGGAGNDTLNGGVGVDGAAYSGLRRQYTANSTTVSGNGEGTDTLIDIENAVFVDGSLTFDVNSLAAQVMRLYDAALDRQPDQGGFESLLDAMERGQSLESLAGAFLASAEFQGRYGGLNNQQYVEQLYRFCLNREGDAAGVSNWVNALNTGTSRTNLLVFFSESAEHRTLTGATLQAGLWVANDNATIIARLYDATFDRLPDPNGLAAWTANLSGGMSLLTIATAFAGSAEFQARYGTVTNEQFVRQMYQFCLNREPDAGGLAGWTNALNNGTSRAQMLLNFSESAEHVSLTAANWLGGIRYDGFSGSPLEDASKHSGDFGPQVSPLADHVQVDHDAFVWLAVDTAAAVPDTASIDTAARLSWMEGLVHDGLLDLDFARFSSSETALFVRPDHLTDSELMGLGHAPLYGTAHLDDWLI
;
A
#
# COMPACT_ATOMS: atom_id res chain seq x y z
N MET A 1 8.29 -40.72 -41.50
CA MET A 1 8.12 -42.01 -42.21
C MET A 1 6.65 -42.41 -42.09
N THR A 2 5.92 -42.25 -43.19
CA THR A 2 4.60 -42.80 -43.56
C THR A 2 4.72 -44.31 -43.84
N PRO A 3 3.64 -45.10 -44.10
CA PRO A 3 2.38 -44.74 -44.79
C PRO A 3 1.10 -45.39 -44.23
N ALA A 4 -0.13 -45.17 -44.68
CA ALA A 4 -0.81 -44.26 -45.63
C ALA A 4 -2.30 -44.35 -45.23
N LEU A 5 -3.06 -43.26 -45.16
CA LEU A 5 -3.68 -42.53 -46.26
C LEU A 5 -4.64 -43.36 -47.12
N ALA A 6 -5.88 -42.86 -47.17
CA ALA A 6 -6.78 -42.73 -48.32
C ALA A 6 -8.03 -43.60 -48.31
N LEU A 7 -9.21 -43.15 -48.73
CA LEU A 7 -9.80 -41.83 -49.06
C LEU A 7 -11.19 -42.17 -49.65
N GLN A 8 -12.13 -41.22 -49.57
CA GLN A 8 -13.32 -41.08 -50.43
C GLN A 8 -14.49 -42.05 -50.16
N GLY A 9 -15.73 -41.60 -50.09
CA GLY A 9 -16.30 -40.30 -50.43
C GLY A 9 -17.74 -40.48 -50.88
N LEU A 10 -18.55 -39.43 -50.70
CA LEU A 10 -19.76 -39.01 -51.45
C LEU A 10 -20.63 -38.21 -50.48
N ASN A 11 -20.50 -36.87 -50.40
CA ASN A 11 -21.11 -35.89 -51.32
C ASN A 11 -22.56 -36.23 -51.69
N THR A 12 -23.54 -35.45 -51.23
CA THR A 12 -24.11 -34.33 -52.03
C THR A 12 -25.29 -33.63 -51.32
N PHE A 13 -25.23 -32.28 -51.26
CA PHE A 13 -26.24 -31.28 -51.69
C PHE A 13 -27.70 -31.38 -51.17
N GLN A 14 -28.46 -30.31 -50.92
CA GLN A 14 -28.29 -28.85 -50.79
C GLN A 14 -29.71 -28.27 -50.57
N GLY A 15 -29.78 -27.10 -49.93
CA GLY A 15 -30.89 -26.13 -50.06
C GLY A 15 -31.54 -25.79 -48.72
N ASN A 16 -31.64 -24.55 -48.26
CA ASN A 16 -31.31 -23.25 -48.82
C ASN A 16 -31.03 -22.28 -47.66
N ALA A 17 -29.88 -21.63 -47.70
CA ALA A 17 -29.59 -20.41 -46.94
C ALA A 17 -30.19 -19.20 -47.67
N ARG A 18 -30.87 -18.31 -46.93
CA ARG A 18 -30.79 -16.83 -47.06
C ARG A 18 -31.64 -16.10 -46.00
N SER A 19 -30.96 -15.19 -45.28
CA SER A 19 -31.39 -14.02 -44.48
C SER A 19 -32.10 -14.30 -43.14
N PHE A 20 -31.77 -13.74 -41.97
CA PHE A 20 -30.98 -12.60 -41.45
C PHE A 20 -30.41 -13.06 -40.08
N GLY A 21 -29.35 -12.57 -39.44
CA GLY A 21 -28.39 -11.47 -39.59
C GLY A 21 -27.43 -11.58 -38.39
N THR A 22 -26.14 -11.40 -38.62
CA THR A 22 -25.02 -11.54 -37.67
C THR A 22 -24.55 -10.17 -37.20
N GLU A 23 -24.49 -9.96 -35.88
CA GLU A 23 -23.50 -9.18 -35.10
C GLU A 23 -23.57 -9.76 -33.67
N GLY A 24 -22.53 -10.13 -32.93
CA GLY A 24 -21.09 -10.25 -33.13
C GLY A 24 -20.50 -10.75 -31.80
N LEU A 25 -20.10 -12.02 -31.73
CA LEU A 25 -19.29 -12.58 -30.63
C LEU A 25 -18.47 -13.76 -31.20
N SER A 26 -17.20 -13.51 -31.52
CA SER A 26 -16.12 -14.50 -31.43
C SER A 26 -14.80 -13.82 -31.77
N GLY A 27 -13.94 -13.69 -30.77
CA GLY A 27 -12.58 -13.18 -30.93
C GLY A 27 -11.75 -13.29 -29.66
N PHE A 28 -11.89 -14.35 -28.87
CA PHE A 28 -10.84 -14.75 -27.94
C PHE A 28 -10.08 -15.91 -28.57
N GLY A 29 -8.84 -15.64 -28.97
CA GLY A 29 -7.90 -16.66 -29.41
C GLY A 29 -7.43 -17.51 -28.24
N GLU A 30 -7.16 -18.77 -28.52
CA GLU A 30 -6.47 -19.70 -27.62
C GLU A 30 -5.16 -19.07 -27.10
N ILE A 31 -5.04 -18.89 -25.78
CA ILE A 31 -3.74 -18.81 -25.10
C ILE A 31 -3.50 -20.18 -24.48
N GLY A 32 -2.70 -20.98 -25.16
CA GLY A 32 -2.17 -22.23 -24.62
C GLY A 32 -0.95 -21.97 -23.74
N GLY A 33 -1.00 -22.41 -22.49
CA GLY A 33 0.18 -22.68 -21.68
C GLY A 33 0.41 -21.75 -20.48
N TYR A 34 -0.49 -21.77 -19.50
CA TYR A 34 -0.11 -21.54 -18.11
C TYR A 34 -0.45 -22.77 -17.28
N THR A 35 0.57 -23.41 -16.74
CA THR A 35 0.47 -24.28 -15.56
C THR A 35 -0.05 -23.43 -14.41
N PRO A 36 -1.09 -23.86 -13.68
CA PRO A 36 -1.55 -23.14 -12.48
C PRO A 36 -0.40 -23.07 -11.49
N CYS A 37 0.01 -21.87 -11.10
CA CYS A 37 0.78 -21.68 -9.87
C CYS A 37 -0.21 -21.89 -8.73
N GLY A 38 -0.05 -22.99 -7.98
CA GLY A 38 -0.96 -23.43 -6.93
C GLY A 38 -0.88 -22.62 -5.63
N CYS A 39 -0.66 -21.30 -5.69
CA CYS A 39 -0.46 -20.46 -4.52
C CYS A 39 -1.30 -19.16 -4.53
N CYS A 40 -2.16 -18.94 -5.53
CA CYS A 40 -2.95 -17.71 -5.68
C CYS A 40 -4.45 -18.03 -5.78
N GLY A 41 -4.94 -18.87 -4.86
CA GLY A 41 -6.38 -19.05 -4.65
C GLY A 41 -6.94 -17.81 -3.97
N SER A 42 -7.95 -17.20 -4.59
CA SER A 42 -8.91 -16.24 -4.05
C SER A 42 -8.61 -15.66 -2.66
N PHE A 43 -7.90 -14.54 -2.60
CA PHE A 43 -7.79 -13.70 -1.41
C PHE A 43 -8.70 -12.48 -1.56
N HIS A 44 -9.55 -12.21 -0.57
CA HIS A 44 -10.46 -11.07 -0.62
C HIS A 44 -9.65 -9.76 -0.46
N ALA A 45 -9.51 -9.10 -1.61
CA ALA A 45 -9.16 -7.71 -1.86
C ALA A 45 -7.77 -7.22 -1.43
N ILE A 46 -6.92 -6.88 -2.42
CA ILE A 46 -6.51 -5.47 -2.63
C ILE A 46 -5.96 -5.21 -4.06
N PHE A 47 -6.23 -4.01 -4.56
CA PHE A 47 -5.61 -3.32 -5.71
C PHE A 47 -5.59 -4.04 -7.07
N GLU A 48 -6.75 -4.24 -7.67
CA GLU A 48 -6.87 -3.89 -9.09
C GLU A 48 -7.75 -2.65 -9.21
N GLU A 49 -7.17 -1.54 -9.70
CA GLU A 49 -7.96 -0.48 -10.36
C GLU A 49 -8.63 -1.09 -11.62
N GLY A 50 -9.66 -1.91 -11.43
CA GLY A 50 -10.18 -2.70 -12.54
C GLY A 50 -11.41 -3.56 -12.26
N GLY A 51 -11.83 -3.70 -11.00
CA GLY A 51 -13.09 -4.37 -10.67
C GLY A 51 -14.24 -3.75 -11.47
N GLY A 52 -14.81 -4.51 -12.41
CA GLY A 52 -15.99 -4.08 -13.15
C GLY A 52 -17.15 -3.75 -12.19
N PRO A 53 -18.24 -3.13 -12.65
CA PRO A 53 -19.31 -2.62 -11.79
C PRO A 53 -20.03 -3.68 -10.93
N LEU A 54 -19.73 -4.98 -11.09
CA LEU A 54 -20.26 -6.09 -10.28
C LEU A 54 -19.27 -6.59 -9.20
N SER A 55 -18.11 -5.96 -9.01
CA SER A 55 -17.09 -6.39 -8.05
C SER A 55 -17.48 -6.21 -6.58
N LEU A 56 -18.60 -5.53 -6.30
CA LEU A 56 -19.16 -5.28 -4.97
C LEU A 56 -20.65 -5.62 -4.94
N LEU A 57 -21.05 -6.67 -5.65
CA LEU A 57 -22.45 -6.99 -5.88
C LEU A 57 -23.14 -7.48 -4.60
N ASN A 58 -22.51 -8.43 -3.92
CA ASN A 58 -23.10 -9.11 -2.77
C ASN A 58 -22.71 -8.43 -1.46
N ALA A 59 -23.43 -8.72 -0.38
CA ALA A 59 -23.20 -8.06 0.91
C ALA A 59 -21.82 -8.32 1.51
N ASP A 60 -21.28 -9.52 1.29
CA ASP A 60 -19.94 -9.99 1.65
C ASP A 60 -18.82 -9.28 0.86
N ASP A 61 -19.13 -8.70 -0.29
CA ASP A 61 -18.16 -7.91 -1.07
C ASP A 61 -18.15 -6.42 -0.68
N ARG A 62 -19.11 -5.94 0.12
CA ARG A 62 -19.31 -4.50 0.42
C ARG A 62 -18.61 -4.10 1.72
N GLY A 63 -18.13 -2.85 1.82
CA GLY A 63 -17.62 -2.30 3.08
C GLY A 63 -16.32 -1.49 3.03
N GLY A 64 -15.73 -1.31 1.84
CA GLY A 64 -14.52 -0.51 1.63
C GLY A 64 -14.70 0.55 0.54
N PHE A 65 -13.93 0.42 -0.55
CA PHE A 65 -14.00 1.30 -1.71
C PHE A 65 -14.37 0.51 -2.96
N GLY A 66 -15.30 1.06 -3.74
CA GLY A 66 -15.67 0.57 -5.05
C GLY A 66 -14.96 1.26 -6.20
N PRO A 67 -15.34 0.91 -7.44
CA PRO A 67 -14.72 1.45 -8.65
C PRO A 67 -14.62 2.97 -8.64
N ASN A 68 -13.45 3.50 -9.03
CA ASN A 68 -13.08 4.92 -8.99
C ASN A 68 -12.98 5.51 -7.56
N GLY A 69 -12.60 4.69 -6.57
CA GLY A 69 -12.37 5.15 -5.19
C GLY A 69 -13.63 5.62 -4.47
N ARG A 70 -14.83 5.27 -4.98
CA ARG A 70 -16.09 5.66 -4.35
C ARG A 70 -16.34 4.76 -3.14
N VAL A 71 -16.67 5.33 -1.99
CA VAL A 71 -17.01 4.54 -0.80
C VAL A 71 -18.11 3.53 -1.11
N SER A 72 -17.87 2.27 -0.74
CA SER A 72 -18.86 1.19 -0.72
C SER A 72 -19.39 1.06 0.70
N LEU A 73 -20.71 1.07 0.87
CA LEU A 73 -21.31 0.87 2.18
C LEU A 73 -21.81 -0.56 2.30
N THR A 74 -21.60 -1.20 3.45
CA THR A 74 -22.32 -2.43 3.80
C THR A 74 -23.84 -2.22 3.75
N THR A 75 -24.63 -3.27 3.61
CA THR A 75 -26.11 -3.20 3.62
C THR A 75 -26.64 -2.46 4.86
N GLY A 76 -26.04 -2.70 6.03
CA GLY A 76 -26.35 -1.98 7.27
C GLY A 76 -25.97 -0.50 7.22
N GLY A 77 -24.80 -0.17 6.65
CA GLY A 77 -24.34 1.21 6.44
C GLY A 77 -25.24 1.99 5.49
N ALA A 78 -25.64 1.40 4.36
CA ALA A 78 -26.60 1.98 3.43
C ALA A 78 -27.97 2.18 4.07
N GLY A 79 -28.46 1.20 4.84
CA GLY A 79 -29.70 1.32 5.62
C GLY A 79 -29.66 2.45 6.65
N ALA A 80 -28.53 2.63 7.35
CA ALA A 80 -28.32 3.75 8.27
C ALA A 80 -28.27 5.09 7.53
N GLN A 81 -27.64 5.15 6.36
CA GLN A 81 -27.55 6.35 5.54
C GLN A 81 -28.92 6.78 4.97
N ILE A 82 -29.75 5.83 4.50
CA ILE A 82 -31.13 6.06 4.07
C ILE A 82 -31.99 6.58 5.23
N THR A 83 -31.71 6.14 6.45
CA THR A 83 -32.44 6.51 7.68
C THR A 83 -31.76 7.60 8.51
N ARG A 84 -30.79 8.34 7.96
CA ARG A 84 -30.00 9.37 8.67
C ARG A 84 -30.82 10.45 9.38
N SER A 85 -32.06 10.65 8.96
CA SER A 85 -33.01 11.57 9.59
C SER A 85 -33.48 11.09 10.97
N ASN A 86 -33.39 9.78 11.25
CA ASN A 86 -33.87 9.10 12.47
C ASN A 86 -35.35 9.43 12.81
N VAL A 87 -36.18 9.67 11.79
CA VAL A 87 -37.62 9.93 11.97
C VAL A 87 -38.43 8.69 11.64
N ALA A 88 -39.40 8.36 12.49
CA ALA A 88 -40.26 7.20 12.36
C ALA A 88 -41.62 7.44 13.05
N TRP A 89 -42.59 6.57 12.80
CA TRP A 89 -43.88 6.53 13.51
C TRP A 89 -43.82 5.87 14.89
N THR A 90 -42.62 5.71 15.44
CA THR A 90 -42.32 5.16 16.77
C THR A 90 -41.38 6.11 17.52
N THR A 91 -41.40 6.07 18.86
CA THR A 91 -40.51 6.87 19.71
C THR A 91 -39.10 6.28 19.85
N THR A 92 -38.91 5.02 19.46
CA THR A 92 -37.64 4.30 19.56
C THR A 92 -37.45 3.46 18.31
N LEU A 93 -36.30 3.60 17.66
CA LEU A 93 -35.96 2.82 16.46
C LEU A 93 -35.97 1.32 16.78
N GLY A 94 -36.31 0.50 15.78
CA GLY A 94 -36.43 -0.95 15.91
C GLY A 94 -37.70 -1.42 16.62
N GLN A 95 -38.61 -0.52 17.02
CA GLN A 95 -39.87 -0.86 17.66
C GLN A 95 -41.05 -0.80 16.68
N PRO A 96 -42.08 -1.66 16.85
CA PRO A 96 -43.25 -1.67 15.97
C PRO A 96 -43.98 -0.32 15.87
N GLY A 97 -44.44 0.02 14.67
CA GLY A 97 -45.21 1.24 14.38
C GLY A 97 -46.63 0.93 13.89
N THR A 98 -47.59 1.81 14.17
CA THR A 98 -48.96 1.73 13.60
C THR A 98 -49.33 3.05 12.95
N VAL A 99 -49.77 2.99 11.69
CA VAL A 99 -50.15 4.15 10.90
C VAL A 99 -51.57 3.97 10.37
N THR A 100 -52.43 4.95 10.59
CA THR A 100 -53.72 5.00 9.91
C THR A 100 -53.56 5.70 8.55
N PHE A 101 -54.17 5.18 7.50
CA PHE A 101 -54.08 5.78 6.15
C PHE A 101 -55.44 5.93 5.47
N ALA A 102 -55.57 6.92 4.58
CA ALA A 102 -56.75 7.08 3.75
C ALA A 102 -56.46 7.76 2.41
N PHE A 103 -57.35 7.56 1.45
CA PHE A 103 -57.35 8.30 0.19
C PHE A 103 -58.18 9.56 0.34
N ARG A 104 -57.60 10.70 0.01
CA ARG A 104 -58.19 12.01 0.29
C ARG A 104 -59.54 12.18 -0.42
N SER A 105 -60.56 12.58 0.33
CA SER A 105 -61.94 12.69 -0.16
C SER A 105 -62.20 14.04 -0.84
N THR A 106 -61.54 15.09 -0.36
CA THR A 106 -61.69 16.48 -0.81
C THR A 106 -60.32 17.17 -0.95
N ALA A 107 -60.27 18.23 -1.74
CA ALA A 107 -59.04 19.04 -1.85
C ALA A 107 -58.71 19.68 -0.48
N PRO A 108 -57.43 19.73 -0.06
CA PRO A 108 -57.05 20.44 1.15
C PRO A 108 -57.35 21.93 1.02
N THR A 109 -57.54 22.61 2.16
CA THR A 109 -57.76 24.07 2.20
C THR A 109 -56.62 24.86 1.56
N THR A 110 -55.40 24.32 1.63
CA THR A 110 -54.24 24.81 0.91
C THR A 110 -53.55 23.60 0.28
N MET A 111 -53.44 23.61 -1.04
CA MET A 111 -52.63 22.62 -1.76
C MET A 111 -51.16 22.76 -1.35
N PRO A 112 -50.37 21.67 -1.36
CA PRO A 112 -48.92 21.76 -1.23
C PRO A 112 -48.31 22.79 -2.18
N SER A 113 -47.21 23.43 -1.78
CA SER A 113 -46.53 24.46 -2.58
C SER A 113 -46.23 23.96 -4.00
N ASP A 114 -46.47 24.82 -4.98
CA ASP A 114 -46.22 24.57 -6.39
C ASP A 114 -47.03 23.40 -7.00
N THR A 115 -48.16 23.01 -6.40
CA THR A 115 -49.08 22.01 -6.98
C THR A 115 -50.47 22.60 -7.24
N VAL A 116 -51.12 22.19 -8.34
CA VAL A 116 -52.50 22.56 -8.65
C VAL A 116 -53.31 21.38 -9.22
N GLY A 117 -54.63 21.48 -9.12
CA GLY A 117 -55.56 20.53 -9.75
C GLY A 117 -55.71 19.21 -8.98
N PHE A 118 -56.25 19.28 -7.77
CA PHE A 118 -56.56 18.07 -6.99
C PHE A 118 -57.51 17.13 -7.74
N THR A 119 -57.18 15.84 -7.74
CA THR A 119 -58.11 14.77 -8.09
C THR A 119 -58.05 13.65 -7.05
N ARG A 120 -59.13 12.88 -6.93
CA ARG A 120 -59.11 11.66 -6.10
C ARG A 120 -58.25 10.61 -6.78
N PHE A 121 -57.70 9.70 -5.98
CA PHE A 121 -57.09 8.48 -6.51
C PHE A 121 -58.12 7.66 -7.29
N THR A 122 -57.67 7.06 -8.39
CA THR A 122 -58.45 6.10 -9.17
C THR A 122 -58.43 4.73 -8.49
N ASP A 123 -59.34 3.82 -8.87
CA ASP A 123 -59.35 2.45 -8.34
C ASP A 123 -58.03 1.71 -8.63
N ALA A 124 -57.39 1.99 -9.77
CA ALA A 124 -56.09 1.44 -10.13
C ALA A 124 -54.99 1.94 -9.19
N GLN A 125 -54.97 3.25 -8.88
CA GLN A 125 -54.02 3.82 -7.93
C GLN A 125 -54.27 3.30 -6.51
N ILE A 126 -55.53 3.15 -6.09
CA ILE A 126 -55.89 2.56 -4.79
C ILE A 126 -55.34 1.13 -4.69
N ALA A 127 -55.58 0.28 -5.70
CA ALA A 127 -55.08 -1.09 -5.71
C ALA A 127 -53.54 -1.14 -5.65
N ALA A 128 -52.86 -0.32 -6.44
CA ALA A 128 -51.40 -0.20 -6.45
C ALA A 128 -50.83 0.29 -5.11
N THR A 129 -51.51 1.23 -4.46
CA THR A 129 -51.13 1.75 -3.14
C THR A 129 -51.26 0.68 -2.06
N LEU A 130 -52.33 -0.11 -2.09
CA LEU A 130 -52.52 -1.21 -1.14
C LEU A 130 -51.44 -2.29 -1.28
N LEU A 131 -51.00 -2.59 -2.50
CA LEU A 131 -49.87 -3.48 -2.76
C LEU A 131 -48.56 -2.90 -2.21
N ALA A 132 -48.31 -1.61 -2.43
CA ALA A 132 -47.11 -0.94 -1.92
C ALA A 132 -47.08 -0.84 -0.38
N LEU A 133 -48.22 -0.60 0.27
CA LEU A 133 -48.31 -0.63 1.74
C LEU A 133 -48.08 -2.05 2.27
N ALA A 134 -48.63 -3.07 1.60
CA ALA A 134 -48.44 -4.46 1.96
C ALA A 134 -46.95 -4.84 1.91
N SER A 135 -46.23 -4.50 0.83
CA SER A 135 -44.81 -4.84 0.69
C SER A 135 -43.93 -4.25 1.81
N TRP A 136 -44.19 -3.02 2.27
CA TRP A 136 -43.50 -2.45 3.44
C TRP A 136 -43.84 -3.18 4.75
N SER A 137 -45.11 -3.54 4.97
CA SER A 137 -45.53 -4.26 6.19
C SER A 137 -45.07 -5.72 6.24
N GLU A 138 -44.75 -6.31 5.08
CA GLU A 138 -44.20 -7.66 5.02
C GLU A 138 -42.76 -7.73 5.53
N VAL A 139 -41.98 -6.67 5.36
CA VAL A 139 -40.54 -6.69 5.68
C VAL A 139 -40.21 -6.11 7.06
N ALA A 140 -41.09 -5.30 7.65
CA ALA A 140 -40.87 -4.68 8.96
C ALA A 140 -42.16 -4.58 9.79
N ASN A 141 -42.04 -4.42 11.12
CA ASN A 141 -43.18 -4.35 12.05
C ASN A 141 -43.95 -3.01 11.98
N ILE A 142 -44.38 -2.62 10.79
CA ILE A 142 -45.25 -1.46 10.56
C ILE A 142 -46.64 -1.93 10.12
N THR A 143 -47.67 -1.51 10.87
CA THR A 143 -49.06 -1.87 10.58
C THR A 143 -49.80 -0.70 9.95
N PHE A 144 -50.36 -0.90 8.76
CA PHE A 144 -51.20 0.08 8.07
C PHE A 144 -52.68 -0.23 8.26
N THR A 145 -53.42 0.72 8.84
CA THR A 145 -54.87 0.58 9.05
C THR A 145 -55.64 1.57 8.17
N ARG A 146 -56.42 1.07 7.21
CA ARG A 146 -57.23 1.93 6.35
C ARG A 146 -58.37 2.57 7.15
N VAL A 147 -58.57 3.87 6.94
CA VAL A 147 -59.74 4.62 7.42
C VAL A 147 -60.56 5.03 6.20
N ASP A 148 -61.86 4.71 6.19
CA ASP A 148 -62.77 5.09 5.10
C ASP A 148 -64.11 5.63 5.64
N GLY A 149 -64.77 6.47 4.82
CA GLY A 149 -66.09 7.03 5.08
C GLY A 149 -67.24 6.21 4.46
N GLY A 150 -67.00 4.97 4.05
CA GLY A 150 -67.96 4.08 3.37
C GLY A 150 -67.98 4.15 1.84
N ASP A 151 -67.34 5.15 1.21
CA ASP A 151 -67.14 5.26 -0.25
C ASP A 151 -65.68 4.98 -0.68
N GLY A 152 -64.83 4.55 0.26
CA GLY A 152 -63.41 4.28 0.04
C GLY A 152 -62.47 5.47 0.28
N PHE A 153 -62.99 6.66 0.59
CA PHE A 153 -62.21 7.88 0.83
C PHE A 153 -62.40 8.40 2.26
N SER A 154 -61.40 9.09 2.79
CA SER A 154 -61.45 9.79 4.08
C SER A 154 -60.33 10.83 4.18
N ASP A 155 -60.55 11.88 4.95
CA ASP A 155 -59.54 12.89 5.28
C ASP A 155 -59.07 12.77 6.74
N GLY A 156 -59.56 11.77 7.49
CA GLY A 156 -59.36 11.57 8.93
C GLY A 156 -58.29 10.53 9.29
N ALA A 157 -57.23 10.40 8.51
CA ALA A 157 -56.14 9.45 8.75
C ALA A 157 -54.79 10.16 8.98
N THR A 158 -53.84 9.43 9.55
CA THR A 158 -52.47 9.90 9.82
C THR A 158 -51.68 10.13 8.53
N MET A 159 -51.86 9.28 7.52
CA MET A 159 -51.24 9.35 6.20
C MET A 159 -52.34 9.53 5.15
N LEU A 160 -52.27 10.58 4.32
CA LEU A 160 -53.25 10.83 3.27
C LEU A 160 -52.63 10.77 1.88
N PHE A 161 -53.31 10.09 0.96
CA PHE A 161 -52.93 10.00 -0.45
C PHE A 161 -53.79 10.92 -1.32
N GLY A 162 -53.17 11.75 -2.17
CA GLY A 162 -53.87 12.65 -3.08
C GLY A 162 -53.16 12.86 -4.41
N ASN A 163 -53.92 13.18 -5.47
CA ASN A 163 -53.33 13.53 -6.77
C ASN A 163 -53.25 15.05 -6.94
N TYR A 164 -52.27 15.50 -7.71
CA TYR A 164 -52.23 16.82 -8.34
C TYR A 164 -52.09 16.69 -9.87
N ALA A 165 -52.49 17.71 -10.62
CA ALA A 165 -52.51 17.69 -12.08
C ALA A 165 -51.24 18.27 -12.72
N SER A 166 -50.63 19.26 -12.06
CA SER A 166 -49.36 19.85 -12.49
C SER A 166 -48.62 20.43 -11.29
N GLY A 167 -47.29 20.35 -11.31
CA GLY A 167 -46.43 21.01 -10.33
C GLY A 167 -45.06 21.34 -10.90
N SER A 168 -44.04 21.46 -10.04
CA SER A 168 -42.65 21.75 -10.44
C SER A 168 -42.17 20.85 -11.58
N ASP A 169 -41.45 21.44 -12.54
CA ASP A 169 -40.91 20.72 -13.69
C ASP A 169 -40.01 19.55 -13.22
N GLY A 170 -40.30 18.35 -13.72
CA GLY A 170 -39.58 17.11 -13.38
C GLY A 170 -40.14 16.33 -12.18
N ALA A 171 -41.09 16.88 -11.40
CA ALA A 171 -41.65 16.20 -10.23
C ALA A 171 -42.74 15.18 -10.60
N ALA A 172 -42.44 13.89 -10.42
CA ALA A 172 -43.40 12.80 -10.60
C ALA A 172 -44.32 12.60 -9.39
N ALA A 173 -43.81 12.84 -8.19
CA ALA A 173 -44.51 12.74 -6.92
C ALA A 173 -43.66 13.41 -5.81
N PHE A 174 -44.20 13.46 -4.59
CA PHE A 174 -43.46 13.76 -3.36
C PHE A 174 -44.26 13.30 -2.13
N ALA A 175 -43.57 13.14 -1.01
CA ALA A 175 -44.16 12.84 0.28
C ALA A 175 -43.46 13.59 1.42
N TYR A 176 -44.12 13.65 2.58
CA TYR A 176 -43.57 14.23 3.79
C TYR A 176 -43.15 13.14 4.77
N LEU A 177 -41.96 13.29 5.36
CA LEU A 177 -41.46 12.40 6.40
C LEU A 177 -42.40 12.34 7.64
N PRO A 178 -42.30 11.26 8.47
CA PRO A 178 -43.02 11.13 9.73
C PRO A 178 -42.76 12.28 10.72
N ALA A 179 -43.82 12.67 11.43
CA ALA A 179 -43.85 13.64 12.52
C ALA A 179 -45.18 13.52 13.28
N THR A 180 -45.28 14.09 14.49
CA THR A 180 -46.55 14.09 15.25
C THR A 180 -47.62 14.91 14.53
N ARG A 181 -48.71 14.26 14.07
CA ARG A 181 -49.80 14.93 13.34
C ARG A 181 -50.73 15.70 14.29
N THR A 182 -50.76 17.02 14.15
CA THR A 182 -51.89 17.87 14.56
C THR A 182 -52.87 18.00 13.38
N ASP A 183 -54.13 18.37 13.60
CA ASP A 183 -55.20 18.46 12.59
C ASP A 183 -54.88 19.34 11.35
N SER A 184 -53.77 20.09 11.37
CA SER A 184 -53.26 20.93 10.29
C SER A 184 -51.89 20.51 9.73
N SER A 185 -51.36 19.34 10.12
CA SER A 185 -50.05 18.85 9.69
C SER A 185 -50.13 18.03 8.40
N ASN A 186 -49.12 18.17 7.53
CA ASN A 186 -48.94 17.42 6.28
C ASN A 186 -48.06 16.17 6.43
N SER A 187 -47.64 15.84 7.65
CA SER A 187 -46.75 14.71 7.91
C SER A 187 -47.34 13.39 7.39
N GLY A 188 -46.49 12.62 6.69
CA GLY A 188 -46.87 11.36 6.07
C GLY A 188 -47.74 11.49 4.82
N ASP A 189 -48.19 12.70 4.43
CA ASP A 189 -49.02 12.82 3.23
C ASP A 189 -48.20 12.53 1.96
N VAL A 190 -48.81 11.78 1.04
CA VAL A 190 -48.24 11.35 -0.25
C VAL A 190 -49.02 11.98 -1.40
N TRP A 191 -48.30 12.59 -2.34
CA TRP A 191 -48.86 13.32 -3.47
C TRP A 191 -48.32 12.83 -4.81
N ILE A 192 -49.22 12.45 -5.71
CA ILE A 192 -48.87 11.86 -7.01
C ILE A 192 -49.27 12.79 -8.16
N ASN A 193 -48.37 12.98 -9.13
CA ASN A 193 -48.67 13.73 -10.35
C ASN A 193 -49.50 12.88 -11.31
N ASN A 194 -50.81 13.12 -11.37
CA ASN A 194 -51.74 12.39 -12.23
C ASN A 194 -51.72 12.88 -13.70
N GLY A 195 -50.92 13.92 -14.02
CA GLY A 195 -50.66 14.33 -15.39
C GLY A 195 -49.74 13.36 -16.16
N LEU A 196 -49.04 12.47 -15.46
CA LEU A 196 -48.11 11.49 -16.02
C LEU A 196 -48.81 10.15 -16.22
N SER A 197 -48.74 9.61 -17.44
CA SER A 197 -49.51 8.41 -17.81
C SER A 197 -49.20 7.19 -16.95
N TYR A 198 -47.93 6.99 -16.57
CA TYR A 198 -47.52 5.88 -15.73
C TYR A 198 -48.05 6.00 -14.28
N ASN A 199 -48.30 7.21 -13.77
CA ASN A 199 -48.87 7.44 -12.44
C ASN A 199 -50.41 7.32 -12.44
N ALA A 200 -51.05 7.66 -13.57
CA ALA A 200 -52.51 7.56 -13.71
C ALA A 200 -52.98 6.10 -13.74
N THR A 201 -52.16 5.21 -14.33
CA THR A 201 -52.41 3.77 -14.40
C THR A 201 -51.16 2.97 -13.97
N PRO A 202 -50.87 2.90 -12.66
CA PRO A 202 -49.74 2.11 -12.16
C PRO A 202 -49.94 0.63 -12.49
N VAL A 203 -48.85 -0.03 -12.88
CA VAL A 203 -48.81 -1.47 -13.18
C VAL A 203 -47.58 -2.09 -12.52
N LEU A 204 -47.66 -3.36 -12.16
CA LEU A 204 -46.51 -4.11 -11.63
C LEU A 204 -45.32 -4.03 -12.59
N LEU A 205 -44.14 -3.92 -12.00
CA LEU A 205 -42.85 -3.67 -12.67
C LEU A 205 -42.76 -2.36 -13.45
N GLY A 206 -43.78 -1.50 -13.41
CA GLY A 206 -43.78 -0.19 -14.05
C GLY A 206 -43.37 0.92 -13.10
N TYR A 207 -42.88 2.03 -13.67
CA TYR A 207 -42.38 3.17 -12.89
C TYR A 207 -43.44 3.77 -11.93
N GLY A 208 -44.71 3.83 -12.33
CA GLY A 208 -45.78 4.35 -11.45
C GLY A 208 -46.02 3.51 -10.19
N GLN A 209 -45.80 2.19 -10.24
CA GLN A 209 -45.85 1.34 -9.05
C GLN A 209 -44.64 1.60 -8.15
N GLN A 210 -43.44 1.71 -8.75
CA GLN A 210 -42.22 2.07 -8.01
C GLN A 210 -42.36 3.42 -7.31
N VAL A 211 -42.92 4.44 -7.98
CA VAL A 211 -43.18 5.76 -7.40
C VAL A 211 -44.05 5.64 -6.15
N LEU A 212 -45.16 4.89 -6.19
CA LEU A 212 -46.00 4.71 -5.00
C LEU A 212 -45.23 4.07 -3.84
N THR A 213 -44.47 3.01 -4.10
CA THR A 213 -43.66 2.33 -3.07
C THR A 213 -42.58 3.25 -2.50
N HIS A 214 -41.91 4.03 -3.35
CA HIS A 214 -40.90 5.04 -2.99
C HIS A 214 -41.47 6.13 -2.08
N GLU A 215 -42.60 6.75 -2.47
CA GLU A 215 -43.20 7.83 -1.69
C GLU A 215 -43.76 7.35 -0.35
N ILE A 216 -44.23 6.10 -0.28
CA ILE A 216 -44.58 5.48 1.00
C ILE A 216 -43.32 5.29 1.87
N GLY A 217 -42.19 4.91 1.27
CA GLY A 217 -40.89 4.86 1.95
C GLY A 217 -40.54 6.18 2.65
N HIS A 218 -40.69 7.30 1.95
CA HIS A 218 -40.59 8.63 2.56
C HIS A 218 -41.61 8.83 3.69
N ALA A 219 -42.88 8.54 3.45
CA ALA A 219 -43.94 8.72 4.42
C ALA A 219 -43.79 7.86 5.69
N ILE A 220 -42.90 6.86 5.68
CA ILE A 220 -42.53 6.03 6.84
C ILE A 220 -41.10 6.27 7.35
N GLY A 221 -40.33 7.19 6.78
CA GLY A 221 -39.09 7.70 7.37
C GLY A 221 -37.81 7.52 6.55
N LEU A 222 -37.88 6.89 5.38
CA LEU A 222 -36.70 6.70 4.52
C LEU A 222 -36.41 7.98 3.74
N SER A 223 -35.14 8.32 3.56
CA SER A 223 -34.68 9.41 2.69
C SER A 223 -34.10 8.85 1.39
N HIS A 224 -33.85 9.69 0.39
CA HIS A 224 -32.95 9.30 -0.70
C HIS A 224 -31.58 8.90 -0.12
N PRO A 225 -30.86 7.93 -0.74
CA PRO A 225 -29.54 7.49 -0.28
C PRO A 225 -28.50 8.61 -0.06
N ALA A 226 -28.59 9.73 -0.78
CA ALA A 226 -27.79 10.92 -0.50
C ALA A 226 -28.62 12.22 -0.56
N ALA A 227 -27.96 13.36 -0.32
CA ALA A 227 -28.59 14.67 -0.29
C ALA A 227 -28.81 15.25 -1.70
N TYR A 228 -29.68 14.61 -2.48
CA TYR A 228 -30.15 15.14 -3.77
C TYR A 228 -31.69 15.11 -3.83
N ASN A 229 -32.26 16.02 -4.62
CA ASN A 229 -33.70 16.12 -4.87
C ASN A 229 -33.94 16.58 -6.31
N ALA A 230 -35.05 16.16 -6.91
CA ALA A 230 -35.47 16.67 -8.21
C ALA A 230 -35.84 18.16 -8.08
N ALA A 231 -35.19 19.02 -8.87
CA ALA A 231 -35.46 20.46 -8.89
C ALA A 231 -35.43 21.00 -10.33
N PRO A 232 -36.22 22.06 -10.65
CA PRO A 232 -36.25 22.64 -11.99
C PRO A 232 -34.84 23.05 -12.48
N GLY A 233 -34.44 22.56 -13.65
CA GLY A 233 -33.17 22.91 -14.28
C GLY A 233 -31.93 22.20 -13.71
N GLN A 234 -32.08 21.30 -12.72
CA GLN A 234 -30.97 20.47 -12.24
C GLN A 234 -30.91 19.14 -12.98
N SER A 235 -29.72 18.77 -13.46
CA SER A 235 -29.43 17.45 -14.01
C SER A 235 -28.76 16.60 -12.94
N LEU A 236 -29.50 15.67 -12.34
CA LEU A 236 -28.94 14.71 -11.40
C LEU A 236 -28.24 13.59 -12.17
N THR A 237 -27.01 13.27 -11.80
CA THR A 237 -26.24 12.16 -12.38
C THR A 237 -25.63 11.32 -11.27
N TYR A 238 -25.53 10.01 -11.48
CA TYR A 238 -24.93 9.10 -10.51
C TYR A 238 -23.48 9.52 -10.17
N ALA A 239 -22.70 9.90 -11.19
CA ALA A 239 -21.32 10.34 -11.01
C ALA A 239 -21.19 11.55 -10.08
N ALA A 240 -22.09 12.54 -10.19
CA ALA A 240 -21.99 13.78 -9.42
C ALA A 240 -22.74 13.76 -8.07
N ASN A 241 -23.73 12.87 -7.90
CA ASN A 241 -24.71 13.02 -6.83
C ASN A 241 -24.90 11.79 -5.94
N ALA A 242 -24.55 10.58 -6.39
CA ALA A 242 -24.62 9.42 -5.52
C ALA A 242 -23.53 9.49 -4.45
N GLY A 243 -23.92 9.31 -3.18
CA GLY A 243 -23.02 9.46 -2.03
C GLY A 243 -22.13 8.25 -1.75
N TYR A 244 -22.50 7.09 -2.28
CA TYR A 244 -21.77 5.82 -2.17
C TYR A 244 -22.07 4.96 -3.39
N PHE A 245 -21.32 3.87 -3.59
CA PHE A 245 -21.39 3.06 -4.80
C PHE A 245 -22.78 2.41 -5.00
N GLU A 246 -23.37 1.86 -3.95
CA GLU A 246 -24.64 1.12 -4.03
C GLU A 246 -25.89 2.03 -4.09
N ASP A 247 -25.72 3.34 -4.25
CA ASP A 247 -26.83 4.27 -4.52
C ASP A 247 -27.35 4.11 -5.95
N SER A 248 -28.08 3.03 -6.18
CA SER A 248 -28.75 2.72 -7.43
C SER A 248 -30.04 1.94 -7.18
N ARG A 249 -30.90 1.89 -8.20
CA ARG A 249 -32.14 1.10 -8.19
C ARG A 249 -31.92 -0.41 -8.20
N GLN A 250 -30.66 -0.87 -8.17
CA GLN A 250 -30.34 -2.27 -7.90
C GLN A 250 -30.52 -2.62 -6.42
N TYR A 251 -30.17 -1.68 -5.53
CA TYR A 251 -30.12 -1.91 -4.08
C TYR A 251 -31.25 -1.20 -3.32
N SER A 252 -31.69 -0.04 -3.80
CA SER A 252 -32.71 0.77 -3.13
C SER A 252 -33.69 1.41 -4.11
N ILE A 253 -34.99 1.22 -3.82
CA ILE A 253 -36.09 1.91 -4.50
C ILE A 253 -36.08 3.42 -4.20
N MET A 254 -35.40 3.84 -3.14
CA MET A 254 -35.20 5.24 -2.78
C MET A 254 -34.18 5.95 -3.68
N SER A 255 -33.41 5.22 -4.49
CA SER A 255 -32.44 5.80 -5.42
C SER A 255 -33.08 6.34 -6.70
N TYR A 256 -32.51 7.43 -7.22
CA TYR A 256 -32.88 7.98 -8.52
C TYR A 256 -32.07 7.38 -9.68
N PHE A 257 -30.98 6.68 -9.38
CA PHE A 257 -30.02 6.23 -10.39
C PHE A 257 -30.35 4.82 -10.87
N SER A 258 -30.12 4.56 -12.16
CA SER A 258 -30.36 3.23 -12.74
C SER A 258 -29.45 2.18 -12.12
N GLU A 259 -29.98 0.98 -11.97
CA GLU A 259 -29.28 -0.25 -11.61
C GLU A 259 -28.01 -0.49 -12.45
N SER A 260 -27.98 -0.01 -13.70
CA SER A 260 -26.83 -0.18 -14.58
C SER A 260 -25.57 0.55 -14.11
N ASN A 261 -25.69 1.55 -13.22
CA ASN A 261 -24.53 2.24 -12.65
C ASN A 261 -23.69 1.32 -11.76
N THR A 262 -24.29 0.24 -11.26
CA THR A 262 -23.69 -0.79 -10.40
C THR A 262 -23.76 -2.17 -11.06
N GLY A 263 -23.88 -2.22 -12.39
CA GLY A 263 -23.81 -3.45 -13.17
C GLY A 263 -25.10 -4.25 -13.31
N GLY A 264 -26.16 -3.91 -12.57
CA GLY A 264 -27.48 -4.52 -12.72
C GLY A 264 -28.09 -4.28 -14.11
N SER A 265 -29.01 -5.15 -14.51
CA SER A 265 -29.77 -4.99 -15.77
C SER A 265 -31.17 -5.60 -15.64
N PHE A 266 -32.17 -4.74 -15.48
CA PHE A 266 -33.56 -5.17 -15.31
C PHE A 266 -34.33 -5.26 -16.62
N GLY A 267 -33.73 -4.81 -17.72
CA GLY A 267 -34.37 -4.64 -19.01
C GLY A 267 -35.17 -3.34 -19.11
N SER A 268 -35.37 -2.88 -20.35
CA SER A 268 -35.95 -1.56 -20.60
C SER A 268 -37.35 -1.37 -19.99
N GLY A 269 -37.52 -0.29 -19.23
CA GLY A 269 -38.81 0.15 -18.68
C GLY A 269 -39.33 -0.68 -17.51
N ARG A 270 -38.48 -1.47 -16.86
CA ARG A 270 -38.82 -2.31 -15.71
C ARG A 270 -38.23 -1.73 -14.43
N TYR A 271 -38.99 -1.83 -13.35
CA TYR A 271 -38.66 -1.24 -12.05
C TYR A 271 -39.14 -2.17 -10.93
N SER A 272 -38.41 -2.25 -9.82
CA SER A 272 -38.90 -3.01 -8.66
C SER A 272 -40.23 -2.44 -8.15
N SER A 273 -41.17 -3.33 -7.81
CA SER A 273 -42.47 -2.96 -7.24
C SER A 273 -42.50 -2.98 -5.72
N ALA A 274 -41.49 -3.59 -5.10
CA ALA A 274 -41.37 -3.82 -3.66
C ALA A 274 -40.01 -3.28 -3.15
N PRO A 275 -39.85 -3.10 -1.82
CA PRO A 275 -38.56 -2.75 -1.21
C PRO A 275 -37.44 -3.69 -1.66
N LEU A 276 -36.28 -3.12 -1.96
CA LEU A 276 -35.05 -3.84 -2.29
C LEU A 276 -34.16 -4.00 -1.05
N MET A 277 -33.01 -4.65 -1.19
CA MET A 277 -32.18 -5.10 -0.06
C MET A 277 -31.84 -4.00 0.95
N ASP A 278 -31.39 -2.83 0.47
CA ASP A 278 -31.00 -1.72 1.35
C ASP A 278 -32.23 -1.00 1.93
N ASP A 279 -33.38 -1.06 1.23
CA ASP A 279 -34.66 -0.56 1.73
C ASP A 279 -35.18 -1.42 2.90
N ILE A 280 -35.04 -2.75 2.79
CA ILE A 280 -35.42 -3.70 3.83
C ILE A 280 -34.57 -3.44 5.08
N ALA A 281 -33.24 -3.35 4.94
CA ALA A 281 -32.36 -3.01 6.06
C ALA A 281 -32.71 -1.65 6.69
N ALA A 282 -33.00 -0.63 5.87
CA ALA A 282 -33.42 0.69 6.33
C ALA A 282 -34.73 0.65 7.14
N VAL A 283 -35.78 0.03 6.62
CA VAL A 283 -37.08 0.02 7.30
C VAL A 283 -37.10 -0.89 8.53
N GLN A 284 -36.34 -1.98 8.52
CA GLN A 284 -36.14 -2.84 9.70
C GLN A 284 -35.35 -2.14 10.79
N ARG A 285 -34.40 -1.26 10.44
CA ARG A 285 -33.75 -0.38 11.41
C ARG A 285 -34.76 0.57 12.07
N LEU A 286 -35.75 1.08 11.35
CA LEU A 286 -36.76 1.97 11.93
C LEU A 286 -37.79 1.23 12.78
N TYR A 287 -38.29 0.07 12.34
CA TYR A 287 -39.47 -0.58 12.93
C TYR A 287 -39.25 -2.02 13.43
N GLY A 288 -38.06 -2.59 13.24
CA GLY A 288 -37.75 -3.99 13.51
C GLY A 288 -38.23 -4.93 12.40
N ALA A 289 -37.53 -6.04 12.21
CA ALA A 289 -37.87 -7.08 11.23
C ALA A 289 -39.20 -7.78 11.55
N ASN A 290 -40.03 -8.02 10.52
CA ASN A 290 -41.29 -8.73 10.68
C ASN A 290 -41.09 -10.24 10.64
N MET A 291 -40.92 -10.83 11.83
CA MET A 291 -40.69 -12.27 12.01
C MET A 291 -41.95 -13.14 11.86
N THR A 292 -43.07 -12.57 11.40
CA THR A 292 -44.32 -13.33 11.17
C THR A 292 -44.65 -13.53 9.69
N THR A 293 -43.88 -12.89 8.81
CA THR A 293 -44.07 -12.98 7.37
C THR A 293 -43.51 -14.30 6.86
N ARG A 294 -44.35 -15.08 6.16
CA ARG A 294 -43.92 -16.25 5.39
C ARG A 294 -43.20 -17.37 6.17
N THR A 295 -43.56 -17.56 7.45
CA THR A 295 -42.93 -18.56 8.36
C THR A 295 -43.13 -20.06 8.02
N GLY A 296 -43.57 -20.41 6.82
CA GLY A 296 -43.73 -21.79 6.39
C GLY A 296 -43.26 -21.96 4.94
N ASN A 297 -43.08 -23.19 4.49
CA ASN A 297 -42.39 -23.49 3.23
C ASN A 297 -42.94 -22.73 2.01
N ASN A 298 -42.16 -21.76 1.56
CA ASN A 298 -42.51 -20.85 0.49
C ASN A 298 -41.69 -21.10 -0.78
N THR A 299 -42.35 -20.96 -1.92
CA THR A 299 -41.73 -21.05 -3.25
C THR A 299 -41.83 -19.69 -3.92
N TYR A 300 -40.70 -19.23 -4.47
CA TYR A 300 -40.52 -17.98 -5.18
C TYR A 300 -40.16 -18.27 -6.65
N GLY A 301 -40.60 -17.44 -7.59
CA GLY A 301 -40.46 -17.69 -9.03
C GLY A 301 -41.63 -18.48 -9.60
N PHE A 302 -41.33 -19.56 -10.34
CA PHE A 302 -42.34 -20.47 -10.85
C PHE A 302 -43.02 -21.21 -9.69
N ASN A 303 -44.27 -21.63 -9.92
CA ASN A 303 -45.07 -22.35 -8.92
C ASN A 303 -45.20 -21.62 -7.56
N SER A 304 -45.02 -20.29 -7.56
CA SER A 304 -44.93 -19.53 -6.32
C SER A 304 -46.19 -19.63 -5.46
N ASN A 305 -45.98 -19.88 -4.17
CA ASN A 305 -47.02 -19.83 -3.14
C ASN A 305 -46.78 -18.68 -2.13
N ALA A 306 -45.80 -17.80 -2.40
CA ALA A 306 -45.39 -16.69 -1.54
C ALA A 306 -46.43 -15.55 -1.43
N GLY A 307 -47.60 -15.72 -2.07
CA GLY A 307 -48.79 -14.87 -1.93
C GLY A 307 -48.76 -13.56 -2.70
N GLN A 308 -47.58 -13.07 -3.10
CA GLN A 308 -47.42 -11.79 -3.79
C GLN A 308 -47.07 -11.92 -5.27
N ALA A 309 -47.67 -11.05 -6.08
CA ALA A 309 -47.56 -11.12 -7.54
C ALA A 309 -46.14 -10.81 -8.07
N TRP A 310 -45.34 -10.01 -7.36
CA TRP A 310 -43.96 -9.68 -7.76
C TRP A 310 -42.98 -10.84 -7.57
N PHE A 311 -43.33 -11.86 -6.77
CA PHE A 311 -42.53 -13.09 -6.63
C PHE A 311 -42.85 -14.13 -7.70
N SER A 312 -43.95 -13.99 -8.46
CA SER A 312 -44.46 -15.04 -9.33
C SER A 312 -43.96 -14.93 -10.77
N ALA A 313 -43.33 -15.99 -11.29
CA ALA A 313 -43.06 -16.19 -12.71
C ALA A 313 -44.08 -17.18 -13.31
N THR A 314 -44.59 -16.86 -14.51
CA THR A 314 -45.65 -17.65 -15.18
C THR A 314 -45.28 -18.11 -16.59
N SER A 315 -44.20 -17.58 -17.16
CA SER A 315 -43.64 -18.01 -18.44
C SER A 315 -42.13 -17.78 -18.45
N ASN A 316 -41.44 -18.39 -19.42
CA ASN A 316 -40.00 -18.21 -19.63
C ASN A 316 -39.57 -16.77 -20.00
N THR A 317 -40.52 -15.85 -20.17
CA THR A 317 -40.26 -14.42 -20.42
C THR A 317 -40.74 -13.52 -19.27
N SER A 318 -41.26 -14.10 -18.18
CA SER A 318 -41.61 -13.35 -16.98
C SER A 318 -40.37 -12.65 -16.44
N ALA A 319 -40.46 -11.35 -16.21
CA ALA A 319 -39.44 -10.64 -15.45
C ALA A 319 -39.79 -10.71 -13.96
N VAL A 320 -38.79 -11.00 -13.13
CA VAL A 320 -38.90 -10.95 -11.67
C VAL A 320 -37.83 -10.00 -11.14
N ILE A 321 -38.21 -9.07 -10.27
CA ILE A 321 -37.31 -8.10 -9.64
C ILE A 321 -37.75 -7.95 -8.19
N PHE A 322 -36.98 -8.52 -7.25
CA PHE A 322 -37.32 -8.50 -5.83
C PHE A 322 -36.11 -8.78 -4.93
N ALA A 323 -36.16 -8.27 -3.71
CA ALA A 323 -35.39 -8.78 -2.59
C ALA A 323 -36.33 -9.61 -1.70
N VAL A 324 -35.96 -10.84 -1.34
CA VAL A 324 -36.80 -11.70 -0.50
C VAL A 324 -36.57 -11.39 0.98
N TRP A 325 -37.66 -11.18 1.69
CA TRP A 325 -37.71 -11.30 3.15
C TRP A 325 -38.59 -12.49 3.48
N ASP A 326 -38.01 -13.45 4.19
CA ASP A 326 -38.67 -14.63 4.71
C ASP A 326 -38.24 -14.84 6.16
N ALA A 327 -39.19 -15.06 7.06
CA ALA A 327 -38.91 -15.22 8.49
C ALA A 327 -38.69 -16.67 8.91
N GLY A 328 -38.76 -17.62 7.98
CA GLY A 328 -38.31 -18.99 8.16
C GLY A 328 -39.23 -20.00 7.50
N GLY A 329 -38.76 -21.24 7.39
CA GLY A 329 -39.48 -22.24 6.63
C GLY A 329 -38.50 -23.24 6.07
N THR A 330 -38.86 -23.83 4.93
CA THR A 330 -37.91 -24.51 4.06
C THR A 330 -38.32 -24.11 2.68
N ASP A 331 -37.61 -23.13 2.15
CA ASP A 331 -38.06 -22.25 1.10
C ASP A 331 -37.29 -22.54 -0.18
N THR A 332 -37.89 -22.20 -1.32
CA THR A 332 -37.38 -22.61 -2.63
C THR A 332 -37.42 -21.46 -3.62
N PHE A 333 -36.26 -21.16 -4.22
CA PHE A 333 -36.17 -20.44 -5.47
C PHE A 333 -36.41 -21.40 -6.63
N ASP A 334 -37.61 -21.36 -7.22
CA ASP A 334 -37.98 -22.18 -8.38
C ASP A 334 -37.88 -21.34 -9.66
N PHE A 335 -36.79 -21.51 -10.40
CA PHE A 335 -36.52 -20.85 -11.66
C PHE A 335 -36.55 -21.81 -12.85
N SER A 336 -37.22 -22.96 -12.66
CA SER A 336 -37.26 -24.10 -13.60
C SER A 336 -37.83 -23.79 -14.98
N GLY A 337 -38.68 -22.78 -15.10
CA GLY A 337 -39.31 -22.42 -16.38
C GLY A 337 -38.46 -21.53 -17.28
N TYR A 338 -37.28 -21.08 -16.85
CA TYR A 338 -36.35 -20.32 -17.70
C TYR A 338 -35.45 -21.23 -18.53
N ASN A 339 -35.00 -20.72 -19.68
CA ASN A 339 -34.16 -21.45 -20.63
C ASN A 339 -32.83 -20.75 -20.95
N ASN A 340 -32.58 -19.61 -20.31
CA ASN A 340 -31.32 -18.90 -20.39
C ASN A 340 -30.43 -19.38 -19.25
N ALA A 341 -29.12 -19.23 -19.38
CA ALA A 341 -28.20 -19.42 -18.26
C ALA A 341 -28.53 -18.47 -17.11
N GLN A 342 -28.48 -18.98 -15.89
CA GLN A 342 -28.80 -18.27 -14.65
C GLN A 342 -27.62 -18.30 -13.69
N VAL A 343 -27.59 -17.34 -12.78
CA VAL A 343 -26.76 -17.40 -11.56
C VAL A 343 -27.73 -17.34 -10.39
N ILE A 344 -27.73 -18.37 -9.54
CA ILE A 344 -28.62 -18.49 -8.40
C ILE A 344 -27.75 -18.61 -7.16
N ASP A 345 -27.84 -17.64 -6.26
CA ASP A 345 -27.06 -17.59 -5.03
C ASP A 345 -28.03 -17.58 -3.84
N LEU A 346 -27.85 -18.55 -2.94
CA LEU A 346 -28.69 -18.75 -1.76
C LEU A 346 -28.10 -18.11 -0.49
N ARG A 347 -26.89 -17.53 -0.57
CA ARG A 347 -26.28 -16.84 0.58
C ARG A 347 -27.07 -15.58 0.93
N GLN A 348 -27.13 -15.26 2.22
CA GLN A 348 -27.83 -14.06 2.67
C GLN A 348 -27.12 -12.81 2.14
N GLY A 349 -27.89 -11.82 1.67
CA GLY A 349 -27.31 -10.60 1.11
C GLY A 349 -26.74 -10.74 -0.30
N SER A 350 -26.92 -11.91 -0.94
CA SER A 350 -26.46 -12.15 -2.31
C SER A 350 -27.49 -11.75 -3.36
N PHE A 351 -27.00 -11.55 -4.59
CA PHE A 351 -27.80 -11.34 -5.79
C PHE A 351 -27.68 -12.50 -6.77
N SER A 352 -28.78 -12.75 -7.47
CA SER A 352 -28.96 -13.75 -8.52
C SER A 352 -29.29 -13.08 -9.86
N ASN A 353 -28.86 -13.71 -10.94
CA ASN A 353 -29.18 -13.38 -12.33
C ASN A 353 -30.25 -14.35 -12.83
N VAL A 354 -31.50 -13.89 -12.89
CA VAL A 354 -32.67 -14.76 -13.12
C VAL A 354 -33.45 -14.31 -14.34
N GLY A 355 -33.73 -15.24 -15.25
CA GLY A 355 -34.59 -14.96 -16.42
C GLY A 355 -34.00 -13.97 -17.44
N ALA A 356 -32.70 -14.09 -17.74
CA ALA A 356 -31.92 -13.20 -18.62
C ALA A 356 -31.79 -11.74 -18.13
N LEU A 357 -32.00 -11.52 -16.84
CA LEU A 357 -31.70 -10.27 -16.14
C LEU A 357 -30.45 -10.44 -15.28
N ILE A 358 -29.86 -9.31 -14.86
CA ILE A 358 -28.64 -9.27 -14.06
C ILE A 358 -28.93 -8.56 -12.74
N GLY A 359 -28.55 -9.17 -11.62
CA GLY A 359 -28.67 -8.63 -10.27
C GLY A 359 -30.11 -8.30 -9.86
N ASN A 360 -31.09 -9.07 -10.34
CA ASN A 360 -32.51 -8.75 -10.23
C ASN A 360 -33.24 -9.45 -9.09
N VAL A 361 -32.70 -10.55 -8.57
CA VAL A 361 -33.23 -11.26 -7.42
C VAL A 361 -32.18 -11.20 -6.31
N SER A 362 -32.56 -10.90 -5.08
CA SER A 362 -31.65 -10.95 -3.93
C SER A 362 -32.31 -11.49 -2.67
N ILE A 363 -31.49 -11.88 -1.70
CA ILE A 363 -31.92 -12.33 -0.37
C ILE A 363 -31.59 -11.25 0.65
N ALA A 364 -32.58 -10.77 1.39
CA ALA A 364 -32.33 -9.78 2.44
C ALA A 364 -31.52 -10.39 3.59
N ILE A 365 -30.71 -9.56 4.25
CA ILE A 365 -29.96 -9.98 5.44
C ILE A 365 -30.92 -10.48 6.52
N GLY A 366 -30.66 -11.68 7.05
CA GLY A 366 -31.48 -12.36 8.06
C GLY A 366 -32.57 -13.27 7.49
N ALA A 367 -32.77 -13.31 6.17
CA ALA A 367 -33.65 -14.28 5.51
C ALA A 367 -32.83 -15.46 4.98
N VAL A 368 -33.37 -16.68 5.08
CA VAL A 368 -32.71 -17.91 4.63
C VAL A 368 -33.58 -18.56 3.54
N ILE A 369 -32.94 -19.04 2.47
CA ILE A 369 -33.60 -19.81 1.40
C ILE A 369 -32.80 -21.10 1.20
N GLU A 370 -33.41 -22.25 1.47
CA GLU A 370 -32.68 -23.52 1.56
C GLU A 370 -32.56 -24.24 0.21
N ASN A 371 -33.43 -23.94 -0.76
CA ASN A 371 -33.51 -24.76 -1.97
C ASN A 371 -33.52 -23.91 -3.24
N ALA A 372 -32.95 -24.45 -4.31
CA ALA A 372 -33.02 -23.85 -5.63
C ALA A 372 -33.25 -24.89 -6.74
N ILE A 373 -34.03 -24.48 -7.74
CA ILE A 373 -34.30 -25.23 -8.96
C ILE A 373 -33.94 -24.35 -10.16
N GLY A 374 -32.85 -24.69 -10.85
CA GLY A 374 -32.44 -24.12 -12.11
C GLY A 374 -33.33 -24.54 -13.28
N GLY A 375 -33.09 -23.92 -14.43
CA GLY A 375 -33.88 -24.00 -15.64
C GLY A 375 -33.39 -25.05 -16.63
N SER A 376 -33.54 -24.74 -17.92
CA SER A 376 -32.95 -25.53 -19.01
C SER A 376 -31.66 -24.92 -19.58
N GLY A 377 -31.14 -23.87 -18.93
CA GLY A 377 -29.92 -23.15 -19.30
C GLY A 377 -28.68 -23.84 -18.72
N ALA A 378 -27.48 -23.35 -19.01
CA ALA A 378 -26.28 -23.76 -18.28
C ALA A 378 -26.18 -22.86 -17.04
N ASP A 379 -26.70 -23.33 -15.91
CA ASP A 379 -26.89 -22.51 -14.72
C ASP A 379 -25.70 -22.63 -13.76
N THR A 380 -25.43 -21.56 -13.02
CA THR A 380 -24.48 -21.55 -11.89
C THR A 380 -25.25 -21.37 -10.60
N MET A 381 -25.03 -22.24 -9.63
CA MET A 381 -25.77 -22.28 -8.38
C MET A 381 -24.81 -22.31 -7.20
N PHE A 382 -25.04 -21.45 -6.22
CA PHE A 382 -24.34 -21.41 -4.95
C PHE A 382 -25.33 -21.66 -3.82
N GLY A 383 -25.07 -22.67 -3.01
CA GLY A 383 -25.75 -22.89 -1.75
C GLY A 383 -25.35 -21.84 -0.71
N SER A 384 -25.85 -22.04 0.49
CA SER A 384 -25.73 -21.17 1.65
C SER A 384 -24.83 -21.82 2.71
N SER A 385 -24.86 -21.30 3.94
CA SER A 385 -24.21 -21.94 5.08
C SER A 385 -25.02 -23.10 5.71
N GLY A 386 -26.28 -23.30 5.31
CA GLY A 386 -27.15 -24.36 5.81
C GLY A 386 -27.51 -25.39 4.75
N ASP A 387 -28.00 -26.56 5.18
CA ASP A 387 -28.35 -27.70 4.33
C ASP A 387 -29.25 -27.33 3.13
N ASN A 388 -28.71 -27.48 1.92
CA ASN A 388 -29.41 -27.14 0.69
C ASN A 388 -29.86 -28.33 -0.14
N VAL A 389 -30.97 -28.14 -0.87
CA VAL A 389 -31.38 -29.04 -1.95
C VAL A 389 -31.35 -28.29 -3.28
N LEU A 390 -30.40 -28.66 -4.13
CA LEU A 390 -30.11 -27.98 -5.39
C LEU A 390 -30.46 -28.88 -6.57
N THR A 391 -31.22 -28.36 -7.52
CA THR A 391 -31.59 -29.06 -8.76
C THR A 391 -31.16 -28.18 -9.94
N GLY A 392 -30.12 -28.56 -10.69
CA GLY A 392 -29.66 -27.80 -11.86
C GLY A 392 -30.72 -27.71 -12.95
N GLY A 393 -31.41 -28.83 -13.21
CA GLY A 393 -32.43 -28.92 -14.24
C GLY A 393 -31.88 -29.63 -15.47
N ALA A 394 -32.09 -29.06 -16.66
CA ALA A 394 -31.41 -29.53 -17.86
C ALA A 394 -30.35 -28.49 -18.25
N GLY A 395 -29.24 -28.90 -18.82
CA GLY A 395 -28.13 -27.96 -19.06
C GLY A 395 -26.81 -28.56 -18.65
N ASN A 396 -25.75 -27.78 -18.77
CA ASN A 396 -24.48 -28.14 -18.16
C ASN A 396 -24.28 -27.21 -16.98
N ASP A 397 -24.70 -27.65 -15.80
CA ASP A 397 -24.80 -26.77 -14.65
C ASP A 397 -23.52 -26.81 -13.81
N ARG A 398 -23.23 -25.71 -13.12
CA ARG A 398 -22.20 -25.63 -12.09
C ARG A 398 -22.87 -25.41 -10.75
N ILE A 399 -22.70 -26.35 -9.83
CA ILE A 399 -23.40 -26.33 -8.54
C ILE A 399 -22.37 -26.43 -7.42
N ASP A 400 -22.34 -25.43 -6.56
CA ASP A 400 -21.61 -25.44 -5.30
C ASP A 400 -22.62 -25.54 -4.16
N GLY A 401 -22.51 -26.56 -3.30
CA GLY A 401 -23.40 -26.70 -2.15
C GLY A 401 -23.11 -25.70 -1.03
N GLY A 402 -21.89 -25.16 -0.95
CA GLY A 402 -21.48 -24.28 0.16
C GLY A 402 -21.16 -25.06 1.43
N LEU A 403 -21.59 -24.54 2.57
CA LEU A 403 -21.46 -25.23 3.87
C LEU A 403 -22.78 -25.92 4.23
N GLY A 404 -22.69 -26.85 5.19
CA GLY A 404 -23.84 -27.63 5.64
C GLY A 404 -23.83 -29.01 5.00
N SER A 405 -24.99 -29.66 5.00
CA SER A 405 -25.17 -30.98 4.40
C SER A 405 -26.07 -30.91 3.17
N ASP A 406 -25.44 -30.90 2.00
CA ASP A 406 -26.11 -30.54 0.76
C ASP A 406 -26.50 -31.76 -0.08
N THR A 407 -27.58 -31.59 -0.85
CA THR A 407 -28.09 -32.59 -1.76
C THR A 407 -28.28 -32.01 -3.17
N VAL A 408 -27.55 -32.54 -4.15
CA VAL A 408 -27.83 -32.28 -5.57
C VAL A 408 -28.79 -33.34 -6.12
N VAL A 409 -29.81 -32.89 -6.84
CA VAL A 409 -30.91 -33.71 -7.34
C VAL A 409 -30.87 -33.83 -8.85
N PHE A 410 -30.98 -35.07 -9.33
CA PHE A 410 -31.01 -35.42 -10.75
C PHE A 410 -32.36 -36.04 -11.14
N SER A 411 -32.82 -35.81 -12.38
CA SER A 411 -34.17 -36.17 -12.82
C SER A 411 -34.38 -37.67 -13.09
N GLY A 412 -33.31 -38.41 -13.39
CA GLY A 412 -33.34 -39.81 -13.79
C GLY A 412 -32.83 -40.79 -12.72
N ASN A 413 -32.93 -42.09 -13.03
CA ASN A 413 -32.38 -43.16 -12.18
C ASN A 413 -30.84 -43.15 -12.21
N ARG A 414 -30.18 -43.58 -11.13
CA ARG A 414 -28.71 -43.60 -11.01
C ARG A 414 -28.02 -44.31 -12.17
N SER A 415 -28.60 -45.36 -12.73
CA SER A 415 -28.02 -46.13 -13.84
C SER A 415 -27.87 -45.33 -15.14
N ALA A 416 -28.53 -44.17 -15.25
CA ALA A 416 -28.42 -43.27 -16.40
C ALA A 416 -27.25 -42.27 -16.29
N TYR A 417 -26.57 -42.19 -15.14
CA TYR A 417 -25.55 -41.19 -14.88
C TYR A 417 -24.16 -41.81 -14.72
N THR A 418 -23.13 -41.07 -15.10
CA THR A 418 -21.73 -41.35 -14.77
C THR A 418 -21.21 -40.23 -13.88
N VAL A 419 -20.67 -40.58 -12.71
CA VAL A 419 -20.12 -39.63 -11.74
C VAL A 419 -18.62 -39.87 -11.69
N THR A 420 -17.83 -38.82 -11.95
CA THR A 420 -16.37 -38.86 -11.92
C THR A 420 -15.88 -37.80 -10.95
N TRP A 421 -15.24 -38.21 -9.86
CA TRP A 421 -14.64 -37.31 -8.88
C TRP A 421 -13.20 -36.96 -9.27
N ASN A 422 -12.85 -35.69 -9.15
CA ASN A 422 -11.50 -35.16 -9.26
C ASN A 422 -11.25 -34.21 -8.08
N GLY A 423 -10.75 -34.76 -6.97
CA GLY A 423 -10.65 -34.03 -5.70
C GLY A 423 -12.03 -33.79 -5.09
N GLN A 424 -12.33 -32.53 -4.76
CA GLN A 424 -13.61 -32.08 -4.18
C GLN A 424 -14.70 -31.89 -5.24
N THR A 425 -14.34 -31.86 -6.53
CA THR A 425 -15.26 -31.60 -7.63
C THR A 425 -15.64 -32.89 -8.34
N ALA A 426 -16.94 -33.10 -8.60
CA ALA A 426 -17.42 -34.15 -9.48
C ALA A 426 -17.92 -33.61 -10.81
N THR A 427 -17.70 -34.38 -11.88
CA THR A 427 -18.44 -34.24 -13.14
C THR A 427 -19.49 -35.34 -13.22
N VAL A 428 -20.74 -34.95 -13.40
CA VAL A 428 -21.90 -35.85 -13.51
C VAL A 428 -22.47 -35.75 -14.93
N PHE A 429 -22.32 -36.82 -15.71
CA PHE A 429 -22.85 -36.89 -17.08
C PHE A 429 -24.12 -37.76 -17.13
N GLY A 430 -25.21 -37.24 -17.69
CA GLY A 430 -26.48 -37.98 -17.78
C GLY A 430 -27.57 -37.29 -18.61
N PRO A 431 -28.85 -37.67 -18.42
CA PRO A 431 -30.02 -37.10 -19.09
C PRO A 431 -30.22 -35.59 -18.92
N ASP A 432 -29.75 -35.05 -17.79
CA ASP A 432 -29.86 -33.63 -17.45
C ASP A 432 -28.78 -32.81 -18.15
N GLY A 433 -27.65 -33.44 -18.49
CA GLY A 433 -26.54 -32.86 -19.23
C GLY A 433 -25.21 -33.23 -18.57
N THR A 434 -24.27 -32.28 -18.52
CA THR A 434 -22.96 -32.47 -17.90
C THR A 434 -22.76 -31.45 -16.79
N ASP A 435 -22.98 -31.89 -15.55
CA ASP A 435 -22.95 -31.01 -14.39
C ASP A 435 -21.61 -31.10 -13.67
N VAL A 436 -21.14 -29.97 -13.16
CA VAL A 436 -19.95 -29.84 -12.32
C VAL A 436 -20.43 -29.50 -10.92
N ILE A 437 -20.12 -30.35 -9.96
CA ILE A 437 -20.57 -30.20 -8.57
C ILE A 437 -19.39 -30.13 -7.61
N SER A 438 -19.44 -29.25 -6.61
CA SER A 438 -18.47 -29.11 -5.52
C SER A 438 -19.20 -28.93 -4.20
N ASN A 439 -18.56 -29.30 -3.08
CA ASN A 439 -19.08 -29.09 -1.71
C ASN A 439 -20.51 -29.63 -1.51
N VAL A 440 -20.74 -30.92 -1.83
CA VAL A 440 -22.06 -31.57 -1.72
C VAL A 440 -21.97 -32.97 -1.12
N GLU A 441 -22.70 -33.26 -0.05
CA GLU A 441 -22.62 -34.54 0.68
C GLU A 441 -23.44 -35.64 0.01
N PHE A 442 -24.52 -35.32 -0.71
CA PHE A 442 -25.45 -36.29 -1.25
C PHE A 442 -25.85 -36.04 -2.70
N LEU A 443 -25.90 -37.10 -3.50
CA LEU A 443 -26.47 -37.11 -4.84
C LEU A 443 -27.77 -37.90 -4.84
N ARG A 444 -28.88 -37.23 -5.13
CA ARG A 444 -30.22 -37.82 -5.17
C ARG A 444 -30.67 -38.05 -6.61
N PHE A 445 -30.86 -39.32 -6.95
CA PHE A 445 -31.44 -39.78 -8.21
C PHE A 445 -32.89 -40.19 -8.00
N ALA A 446 -33.63 -40.39 -9.10
CA ALA A 446 -35.06 -40.75 -9.04
C ALA A 446 -35.33 -42.09 -8.29
N ASP A 447 -34.35 -42.98 -8.21
CA ASP A 447 -34.47 -44.31 -7.58
C ASP A 447 -33.69 -44.48 -6.26
N GLN A 448 -32.71 -43.61 -5.96
CA GLN A 448 -31.90 -43.68 -4.74
C GLN A 448 -31.08 -42.41 -4.47
N THR A 449 -30.65 -42.24 -3.22
CA THR A 449 -29.63 -41.26 -2.81
C THR A 449 -28.32 -41.97 -2.49
N ILE A 450 -27.20 -41.42 -2.94
CA ILE A 450 -25.85 -41.89 -2.59
C ILE A 450 -25.07 -40.76 -1.92
N ALA A 451 -24.14 -41.11 -1.04
CA ALA A 451 -23.17 -40.16 -0.50
C ALA A 451 -22.14 -39.78 -1.58
N ALA A 452 -21.69 -38.53 -1.55
CA ALA A 452 -20.51 -38.10 -2.27
C ALA A 452 -19.24 -38.78 -1.73
N ALA A 453 -18.20 -38.83 -2.56
CA ALA A 453 -16.98 -39.58 -2.28
C ALA A 453 -15.76 -38.77 -2.72
N PHE A 454 -15.55 -37.64 -2.07
CA PHE A 454 -14.41 -36.74 -2.31
C PHE A 454 -13.07 -37.42 -2.03
N THR A 455 -12.02 -36.99 -2.73
CA THR A 455 -10.66 -37.54 -2.59
C THR A 455 -9.57 -36.46 -2.48
N GLY A 456 -9.93 -35.21 -2.15
CA GLY A 456 -9.01 -34.09 -1.98
C GLY A 456 -9.48 -33.14 -0.87
N GLY A 457 -8.80 -32.01 -0.69
CA GLY A 457 -9.19 -31.01 0.31
C GLY A 457 -10.36 -30.13 -0.15
N LEU A 458 -10.95 -29.46 0.82
CA LEU A 458 -12.12 -28.61 0.75
C LEU A 458 -11.74 -27.23 0.21
N ASN A 459 -12.55 -26.69 -0.71
CA ASN A 459 -12.46 -25.29 -1.12
C ASN A 459 -13.85 -24.70 -0.95
N VAL A 460 -14.04 -23.92 0.10
CA VAL A 460 -15.35 -23.40 0.48
C VAL A 460 -15.24 -22.00 1.04
N SER A 461 -16.28 -21.21 0.77
CA SER A 461 -16.47 -19.89 1.34
C SER A 461 -17.72 -19.87 2.20
N GLY A 462 -17.66 -19.12 3.29
CA GLY A 462 -18.78 -18.80 4.14
C GLY A 462 -19.72 -17.76 3.53
N ASP A 463 -20.38 -17.01 4.40
CA ASP A 463 -21.23 -15.89 4.05
C ASP A 463 -21.01 -14.72 5.03
N ILE A 464 -21.95 -13.77 5.11
CA ILE A 464 -21.83 -12.61 6.01
C ILE A 464 -22.21 -12.92 7.47
N THR A 465 -22.40 -14.19 7.81
CA THR A 465 -22.80 -14.64 9.14
C THR A 465 -21.73 -15.51 9.77
N ALA A 466 -21.71 -15.57 11.10
CA ALA A 466 -20.80 -16.44 11.83
C ALA A 466 -20.92 -17.91 11.39
N ASN A 467 -19.82 -18.47 10.91
CA ASN A 467 -19.70 -19.80 10.35
C ASN A 467 -18.72 -20.67 11.15
N THR A 468 -18.89 -21.98 11.05
CA THR A 468 -17.93 -22.96 11.58
C THR A 468 -17.49 -23.86 10.44
N MET A 469 -16.23 -23.74 10.07
CA MET A 469 -15.62 -24.48 8.98
C MET A 469 -14.54 -25.42 9.52
N THR A 470 -14.57 -26.66 9.07
CA THR A 470 -13.56 -27.66 9.41
C THR A 470 -13.11 -28.32 8.13
N GLY A 471 -11.82 -28.20 7.84
CA GLY A 471 -11.13 -28.81 6.72
C GLY A 471 -10.99 -30.32 6.86
N THR A 472 -9.98 -30.85 6.21
CA THR A 472 -9.69 -32.26 6.02
C THR A 472 -8.24 -32.55 6.39
N ALA A 473 -7.74 -33.74 6.07
CA ALA A 473 -6.30 -34.04 6.23
C ALA A 473 -5.53 -33.79 4.90
N SER A 474 -6.07 -32.92 4.05
CA SER A 474 -5.54 -32.57 2.72
C SER A 474 -5.58 -31.05 2.59
N VAL A 475 -4.82 -30.50 1.64
CA VAL A 475 -4.76 -29.04 1.39
C VAL A 475 -6.16 -28.44 1.16
N ASP A 476 -6.58 -27.60 2.09
CA ASP A 476 -7.86 -26.91 2.09
C ASP A 476 -7.72 -25.40 1.80
N THR A 477 -8.83 -24.79 1.36
CA THR A 477 -8.99 -23.34 1.23
C THR A 477 -10.32 -22.96 1.87
N LEU A 478 -10.26 -22.28 3.01
CA LEU A 478 -11.42 -21.90 3.81
C LEU A 478 -11.48 -20.37 3.91
N ASN A 479 -12.58 -19.77 3.45
CA ASN A 479 -12.77 -18.32 3.51
C ASN A 479 -14.01 -17.99 4.35
N GLY A 480 -13.87 -17.30 5.48
CA GLY A 480 -14.94 -16.90 6.40
C GLY A 480 -15.87 -15.85 5.83
N LEU A 481 -15.28 -14.83 5.19
CA LEU A 481 -15.94 -13.65 4.63
C LEU A 481 -16.39 -12.66 5.69
N GLY A 482 -17.56 -12.84 6.28
CA GLY A 482 -18.09 -11.87 7.23
C GLY A 482 -18.76 -12.53 8.42
N GLY A 483 -18.70 -11.88 9.57
CA GLY A 483 -19.17 -12.47 10.83
C GLY A 483 -18.00 -13.01 11.63
N ASN A 484 -18.31 -13.55 12.81
CA ASN A 484 -17.27 -14.07 13.71
C ASN A 484 -17.14 -15.58 13.50
N ASP A 485 -16.16 -15.98 12.72
CA ASP A 485 -16.01 -17.32 12.19
C ASP A 485 -15.10 -18.20 13.03
N THR A 486 -15.23 -19.51 12.85
CA THR A 486 -14.32 -20.51 13.43
C THR A 486 -13.82 -21.43 12.32
N LEU A 487 -12.54 -21.30 11.98
CA LEU A 487 -11.87 -22.02 10.90
C LEU A 487 -10.85 -23.01 11.48
N SER A 488 -10.84 -24.25 10.98
CA SER A 488 -9.84 -25.25 11.33
C SER A 488 -9.39 -26.01 10.09
N GLY A 489 -8.11 -25.92 9.70
CA GLY A 489 -7.53 -26.63 8.55
C GLY A 489 -7.36 -28.13 8.82
N LEU A 490 -6.97 -28.46 10.06
CA LEU A 490 -6.65 -29.81 10.56
C LEU A 490 -5.29 -30.29 10.07
N GLY A 491 -5.14 -30.74 8.83
CA GLY A 491 -3.83 -31.14 8.34
C GLY A 491 -3.72 -31.05 6.84
N GLY A 492 -2.54 -30.71 6.34
CA GLY A 492 -2.42 -30.17 5.00
C GLY A 492 -1.67 -28.86 5.07
N ASN A 493 -1.30 -28.31 3.92
CA ASN A 493 -0.77 -26.95 3.86
C ASN A 493 -1.92 -26.08 3.40
N ASP A 494 -2.67 -25.56 4.36
CA ASP A 494 -3.98 -24.99 4.15
C ASP A 494 -3.92 -23.47 3.96
N THR A 495 -4.98 -22.90 3.39
CA THR A 495 -5.16 -21.46 3.31
C THR A 495 -6.46 -21.09 3.99
N LEU A 496 -6.37 -20.32 5.08
CA LEU A 496 -7.49 -19.92 5.92
C LEU A 496 -7.56 -18.40 5.96
N ASP A 497 -8.68 -17.83 5.52
CA ASP A 497 -8.97 -16.40 5.54
C ASP A 497 -10.23 -16.17 6.39
N GLY A 498 -10.12 -15.46 7.51
CA GLY A 498 -11.25 -15.13 8.38
C GLY A 498 -12.18 -14.10 7.75
N GLY A 499 -11.61 -13.09 7.09
CA GLY A 499 -12.38 -12.03 6.44
C GLY A 499 -12.66 -10.87 7.39
N SER A 500 -13.92 -10.67 7.82
CA SER A 500 -14.31 -9.54 8.65
C SER A 500 -15.15 -9.97 9.84
N GLY A 501 -14.77 -9.56 11.04
CA GLY A 501 -15.36 -10.01 12.29
C GLY A 501 -14.25 -10.45 13.25
N ASP A 502 -14.62 -10.89 14.46
CA ASP A 502 -13.63 -11.43 15.40
C ASP A 502 -13.54 -12.95 15.20
N ASP A 503 -12.53 -13.41 14.47
CA ASP A 503 -12.42 -14.79 13.98
C ASP A 503 -11.53 -15.68 14.86
N ASN A 504 -11.76 -16.99 14.79
CA ASN A 504 -10.92 -18.01 15.43
C ASN A 504 -10.37 -18.97 14.39
N ILE A 505 -9.07 -18.86 14.10
CA ILE A 505 -8.40 -19.55 13.00
C ILE A 505 -7.35 -20.50 13.57
N SER A 506 -7.45 -21.78 13.20
CA SER A 506 -6.46 -22.81 13.53
C SER A 506 -5.97 -23.51 12.26
N GLY A 507 -4.70 -23.35 11.91
CA GLY A 507 -4.07 -24.03 10.76
C GLY A 507 -4.09 -25.56 10.94
N GLY A 508 -3.29 -26.07 11.87
CA GLY A 508 -3.26 -27.48 12.22
C GLY A 508 -1.88 -28.09 12.04
N ASP A 509 -1.79 -29.20 11.31
CA ASP A 509 -0.54 -29.85 10.94
C ASP A 509 -0.18 -29.52 9.47
N GLY A 510 0.97 -28.91 9.21
CA GLY A 510 1.46 -28.57 7.87
C GLY A 510 1.89 -27.11 7.80
N ASP A 511 2.33 -26.64 6.62
CA ASP A 511 2.76 -25.25 6.48
C ASP A 511 1.58 -24.41 5.97
N ASP A 512 0.89 -23.71 6.87
CA ASP A 512 -0.38 -23.04 6.60
C ASP A 512 -0.21 -21.55 6.26
N ILE A 513 -1.18 -20.99 5.53
CA ILE A 513 -1.33 -19.55 5.29
C ILE A 513 -2.59 -19.06 5.99
N LEU A 514 -2.43 -18.10 6.89
CA LEU A 514 -3.47 -17.61 7.77
C LEU A 514 -3.66 -16.11 7.58
N ILE A 515 -4.89 -15.70 7.31
CA ILE A 515 -5.28 -14.29 7.22
C ILE A 515 -6.43 -14.08 8.20
N GLY A 516 -6.21 -13.26 9.24
CA GLY A 516 -7.28 -12.86 10.15
C GLY A 516 -8.29 -11.97 9.43
N GLY A 517 -7.78 -10.89 8.83
CA GLY A 517 -8.58 -9.92 8.11
C GLY A 517 -8.86 -8.69 8.97
N LEU A 518 -10.12 -8.26 9.03
CA LEU A 518 -10.56 -7.11 9.84
C LEU A 518 -11.25 -7.58 11.11
N GLY A 519 -10.70 -7.28 12.28
CA GLY A 519 -11.34 -7.55 13.56
C GLY A 519 -10.35 -7.90 14.66
N GLY A 520 -10.83 -8.42 15.78
CA GLY A 520 -9.97 -8.94 16.83
C GLY A 520 -9.81 -10.45 16.73
N ASP A 521 -8.84 -10.92 15.95
CA ASP A 521 -8.76 -12.34 15.59
C ASP A 521 -7.92 -13.16 16.57
N THR A 522 -8.23 -14.45 16.69
CA THR A 522 -7.39 -15.44 17.38
C THR A 522 -6.83 -16.42 16.37
N ILE A 523 -5.53 -16.35 16.11
CA ILE A 523 -4.83 -17.11 15.08
C ILE A 523 -3.81 -18.05 15.73
N ASN A 524 -3.88 -19.33 15.33
CA ASN A 524 -2.96 -20.37 15.76
C ASN A 524 -2.50 -21.18 14.54
N GLY A 525 -1.22 -21.07 14.14
CA GLY A 525 -0.70 -21.85 13.00
C GLY A 525 -0.67 -23.34 13.30
N GLY A 526 0.01 -23.71 14.38
CA GLY A 526 -0.01 -25.09 14.87
C GLY A 526 1.34 -25.75 14.72
N ASN A 527 1.39 -26.90 14.04
CA ASN A 527 2.63 -27.62 13.77
C ASN A 527 3.02 -27.40 12.31
N GLY A 528 4.16 -26.76 12.07
CA GLY A 528 4.64 -26.55 10.71
C GLY A 528 5.56 -25.36 10.65
N PHE A 529 5.72 -24.79 9.47
CA PHE A 529 6.25 -23.46 9.27
C PHE A 529 5.14 -22.56 8.73
N ASP A 530 4.42 -21.92 9.66
CA ASP A 530 3.14 -21.27 9.36
C ASP A 530 3.33 -19.78 9.04
N GLN A 531 2.51 -19.27 8.12
CA GLN A 531 2.46 -17.87 7.72
C GLN A 531 1.21 -17.18 8.26
N VAL A 532 1.40 -16.01 8.89
CA VAL A 532 0.35 -15.00 9.05
C VAL A 532 0.59 -13.84 8.09
N SER A 533 -0.44 -13.42 7.37
CA SER A 533 -0.35 -12.32 6.41
C SER A 533 -1.26 -11.15 6.76
N TYR A 534 -0.65 -9.96 6.81
CA TYR A 534 -1.29 -8.66 6.97
C TYR A 534 -1.24 -7.84 5.69
N GLY A 535 -0.90 -8.46 4.56
CA GLY A 535 -0.75 -7.79 3.27
C GLY A 535 -1.98 -6.98 2.89
N THR A 536 -3.18 -7.44 3.26
CA THR A 536 -4.48 -6.81 2.95
C THR A 536 -4.89 -5.66 3.88
N ALA A 537 -4.11 -5.36 4.92
CA ALA A 537 -4.45 -4.32 5.88
C ALA A 537 -4.44 -2.91 5.25
N GLY A 538 -5.48 -2.12 5.53
CA GLY A 538 -5.65 -0.75 5.00
C GLY A 538 -4.73 0.32 5.61
N GLY A 539 -3.67 -0.08 6.34
CA GLY A 539 -2.73 0.77 7.07
C GLY A 539 -1.67 -0.08 7.78
N GLY A 540 -0.71 0.58 8.44
CA GLY A 540 0.39 -0.11 9.13
C GLY A 540 -0.06 -0.98 10.31
N VAL A 541 0.69 -2.06 10.55
CA VAL A 541 0.48 -3.04 11.63
C VAL A 541 1.64 -3.08 12.61
N THR A 542 1.35 -3.42 13.85
CA THR A 542 2.33 -3.68 14.90
C THR A 542 2.20 -5.12 15.35
N VAL A 543 3.13 -5.98 14.94
CA VAL A 543 3.18 -7.42 15.22
C VAL A 543 4.22 -7.71 16.30
N ASN A 544 3.88 -8.52 17.30
CA ASN A 544 4.83 -9.00 18.29
C ASN A 544 4.58 -10.48 18.63
N LEU A 545 5.34 -11.38 17.99
CA LEU A 545 5.22 -12.83 18.19
C LEU A 545 5.69 -13.28 19.58
N ALA A 546 6.66 -12.58 20.19
CA ALA A 546 7.12 -12.86 21.55
C ALA A 546 6.02 -12.67 22.64
N THR A 547 5.04 -11.81 22.36
CA THR A 547 3.88 -11.57 23.25
C THR A 547 2.56 -12.09 22.69
N SER A 548 2.56 -12.60 21.45
CA SER A 548 1.39 -13.03 20.71
C SER A 548 0.34 -11.94 20.49
N VAL A 549 0.77 -10.68 20.34
CA VAL A 549 -0.15 -9.54 20.16
C VAL A 549 0.12 -8.86 18.84
N VAL A 550 -0.95 -8.62 18.08
CA VAL A 550 -0.94 -7.77 16.90
C VAL A 550 -1.96 -6.64 17.06
N SER A 551 -1.63 -5.46 16.57
CA SER A 551 -2.52 -4.31 16.58
C SER A 551 -2.35 -3.44 15.32
N GLY A 552 -3.30 -2.57 15.02
CA GLY A 552 -3.18 -1.60 13.93
C GLY A 552 -4.39 -1.62 13.01
N ALA A 553 -4.15 -1.54 11.70
CA ALA A 553 -5.21 -1.47 10.70
C ALA A 553 -5.99 -2.79 10.48
N ALA A 554 -5.40 -3.94 10.83
CA ALA A 554 -6.07 -5.23 10.81
C ALA A 554 -7.01 -5.44 12.02
N GLY A 555 -6.82 -4.67 13.10
CA GLY A 555 -7.56 -4.81 14.35
C GLY A 555 -6.64 -5.29 15.48
N ALA A 556 -7.13 -6.11 16.40
CA ALA A 556 -6.42 -6.47 17.63
C ALA A 556 -6.33 -7.99 17.80
N ASP A 557 -5.33 -8.61 17.16
CA ASP A 557 -5.23 -10.05 17.06
C ASP A 557 -4.35 -10.67 18.14
N VAL A 558 -4.59 -11.96 18.37
CA VAL A 558 -3.75 -12.85 19.16
C VAL A 558 -3.18 -13.92 18.25
N VAL A 559 -1.87 -13.90 18.01
CA VAL A 559 -1.18 -14.80 17.06
C VAL A 559 -0.20 -15.72 17.80
N THR A 560 -0.35 -17.03 17.62
CA THR A 560 0.48 -18.07 18.26
C THR A 560 0.93 -19.13 17.27
N ASN A 561 2.09 -19.77 17.53
CA ASN A 561 2.66 -20.84 16.70
C ASN A 561 2.70 -20.47 15.21
N VAL A 562 3.36 -19.34 14.92
CA VAL A 562 3.57 -18.80 13.58
C VAL A 562 5.02 -18.34 13.52
N GLU A 563 5.70 -18.68 12.43
CA GLU A 563 7.12 -18.37 12.22
C GLU A 563 7.33 -17.42 11.03
N TRP A 564 6.33 -17.25 10.15
CA TRP A 564 6.40 -16.33 9.02
C TRP A 564 5.36 -15.21 9.14
N VAL A 565 5.82 -13.96 9.21
CA VAL A 565 4.97 -12.76 9.17
C VAL A 565 5.16 -12.04 7.84
N VAL A 566 4.05 -11.68 7.20
CA VAL A 566 4.01 -10.71 6.08
C VAL A 566 3.28 -9.45 6.55
N GLY A 567 3.97 -8.31 6.46
CA GLY A 567 3.46 -6.98 6.75
C GLY A 567 2.49 -6.42 5.72
N SER A 568 1.98 -5.23 6.00
CA SER A 568 1.13 -4.44 5.11
C SER A 568 1.96 -3.75 4.02
N THR A 569 1.33 -2.95 3.16
CA THR A 569 2.06 -2.06 2.22
C THR A 569 2.41 -0.71 2.84
N PHE A 570 2.25 -0.57 4.16
CA PHE A 570 2.46 0.65 4.92
C PHE A 570 3.52 0.41 6.00
N ALA A 571 4.00 1.48 6.62
CA ALA A 571 5.01 1.39 7.68
C ALA A 571 4.56 0.50 8.84
N ASP A 572 5.25 -0.63 9.00
CA ASP A 572 4.96 -1.64 10.02
C ASP A 572 6.00 -1.65 11.15
N THR A 573 5.62 -2.25 12.27
CA THR A 573 6.53 -2.61 13.36
C THR A 573 6.39 -4.10 13.66
N ILE A 574 7.40 -4.89 13.32
CA ILE A 574 7.35 -6.35 13.44
C ILE A 574 8.41 -6.81 14.43
N THR A 575 8.01 -7.57 15.46
CA THR A 575 8.89 -8.25 16.39
C THR A 575 8.67 -9.75 16.31
N GLY A 576 9.72 -10.50 15.97
CA GLY A 576 9.71 -11.96 15.93
C GLY A 576 9.76 -12.59 17.33
N SER A 577 10.02 -13.89 17.34
CA SER A 577 10.04 -14.78 18.49
C SER A 577 11.49 -15.01 18.98
N ALA A 578 11.73 -16.14 19.63
CA ALA A 578 13.07 -16.60 20.00
C ALA A 578 13.48 -17.87 19.22
N GLY A 579 12.67 -18.26 18.24
CA GLY A 579 12.97 -19.30 17.25
C GLY A 579 13.36 -18.68 15.91
N ASN A 580 13.55 -19.51 14.90
CA ASN A 580 13.92 -19.04 13.56
C ASN A 580 12.68 -18.52 12.82
N ASP A 581 12.62 -17.22 12.58
CA ASP A 581 11.49 -16.55 11.96
C ASP A 581 11.80 -16.06 10.53
N ARG A 582 10.75 -15.90 9.72
CA ARG A 582 10.76 -15.20 8.44
C ARG A 582 9.89 -13.96 8.53
N LEU A 583 10.48 -12.78 8.43
CA LEU A 583 9.79 -11.51 8.60
C LEU A 583 9.88 -10.69 7.30
N ASP A 584 8.74 -10.45 6.68
CA ASP A 584 8.63 -9.67 5.45
C ASP A 584 7.85 -8.39 5.73
N GLY A 585 8.50 -7.23 5.57
CA GLY A 585 7.87 -5.91 5.71
C GLY A 585 6.97 -5.55 4.51
N ASN A 586 7.15 -6.23 3.38
CA ASN A 586 6.42 -6.01 2.12
C ASN A 586 6.59 -4.59 1.53
N GLY A 587 6.00 -3.54 2.10
CA GLY A 587 6.25 -2.18 1.63
C GLY A 587 5.99 -1.12 2.69
N GLY A 588 6.56 0.06 2.51
CA GLY A 588 6.55 1.11 3.53
C GLY A 588 7.91 1.22 4.23
N ASN A 589 7.97 2.01 5.30
CA ASN A 589 9.18 2.14 6.12
C ASN A 589 8.99 1.32 7.39
N ASP A 590 9.57 0.13 7.41
CA ASP A 590 9.30 -0.84 8.45
C ASP A 590 10.36 -0.79 9.53
N THR A 591 9.95 -1.13 10.75
CA THR A 591 10.86 -1.43 11.86
C THR A 591 10.71 -2.90 12.20
N ILE A 592 11.68 -3.73 11.79
CA ILE A 592 11.64 -5.18 11.99
C ILE A 592 12.72 -5.59 12.98
N ARG A 593 12.36 -6.36 14.01
CA ARG A 593 13.26 -6.92 15.01
C ARG A 593 13.02 -8.42 15.13
N ALA A 594 13.95 -9.23 14.65
CA ALA A 594 13.73 -10.66 14.53
C ALA A 594 13.76 -11.39 15.87
N GLY A 595 14.80 -11.15 16.69
CA GLY A 595 14.85 -11.67 18.05
C GLY A 595 16.01 -12.64 18.22
N ALA A 596 15.78 -13.82 18.77
CA ALA A 596 16.83 -14.83 18.83
C ALA A 596 16.48 -15.95 17.85
N GLY A 597 17.47 -16.60 17.26
CA GLY A 597 17.23 -17.59 16.21
C GLY A 597 18.03 -17.25 14.97
N ASP A 598 18.16 -18.19 14.04
CA ASP A 598 18.72 -17.86 12.72
C ASP A 598 17.57 -17.36 11.82
N ASP A 599 17.44 -16.04 11.69
CA ASP A 599 16.25 -15.39 11.12
C ASP A 599 16.44 -14.94 9.66
N VAL A 600 15.33 -14.76 8.94
CA VAL A 600 15.31 -14.21 7.59
C VAL A 600 14.41 -12.98 7.53
N ILE A 601 15.02 -11.81 7.31
CA ILE A 601 14.33 -10.52 7.24
C ILE A 601 14.37 -9.97 5.82
N THR A 602 13.22 -9.53 5.31
CA THR A 602 13.09 -8.79 4.05
C THR A 602 12.30 -7.52 4.33
N ALA A 603 12.86 -6.35 4.04
CA ALA A 603 12.13 -5.09 4.23
C ALA A 603 11.05 -4.90 3.15
N GLY A 604 11.39 -5.14 1.89
CA GLY A 604 10.49 -4.93 0.76
C GLY A 604 10.68 -3.56 0.11
N ALA A 605 9.61 -2.96 -0.42
CA ALA A 605 9.69 -1.67 -1.10
C ALA A 605 9.59 -0.51 -0.10
N GLY A 606 10.67 0.29 0.05
CA GLY A 606 10.64 1.42 0.99
C GLY A 606 9.62 2.51 0.65
N ALA A 607 9.29 3.36 1.63
CA ALA A 607 8.34 4.43 1.39
C ALA A 607 8.88 5.48 0.42
N GLN A 608 8.02 5.86 -0.52
CA GLN A 608 8.35 6.82 -1.57
C GLN A 608 7.99 8.23 -1.11
N THR A 609 8.98 9.13 -1.07
CA THR A 609 8.73 10.57 -0.85
C THR A 609 9.30 11.38 -2.01
N GLY A 610 8.43 12.02 -2.80
CA GLY A 610 8.82 12.73 -4.04
C GLY A 610 8.56 11.89 -5.30
N GLY A 611 9.25 12.19 -6.40
CA GLY A 611 8.98 11.62 -7.73
C GLY A 611 8.00 12.45 -8.58
N ALA A 612 8.10 12.29 -9.90
CA ALA A 612 7.13 12.91 -10.80
C ALA A 612 5.82 12.13 -10.71
N PRO A 613 4.65 12.80 -10.57
CA PRO A 613 3.39 12.09 -10.57
C PRO A 613 3.09 11.54 -11.96
N ASP A 614 2.65 10.29 -12.03
CA ASP A 614 2.01 9.75 -13.23
C ASP A 614 0.81 10.62 -13.61
N VAL A 615 0.66 10.88 -14.90
CA VAL A 615 -0.44 11.71 -15.39
C VAL A 615 -1.64 10.82 -15.67
N VAL A 616 -2.56 10.74 -14.70
CA VAL A 616 -3.84 10.03 -14.87
C VAL A 616 -4.87 10.95 -15.53
N LYS A 617 -5.23 10.65 -16.78
CA LYS A 617 -6.23 11.41 -17.54
C LYS A 617 -7.58 10.67 -17.59
N ALA A 618 -8.54 11.15 -16.81
CA ALA A 618 -9.93 10.70 -16.88
C ALA A 618 -10.63 11.13 -18.19
N ARG A 619 -11.66 10.37 -18.60
CA ARG A 619 -12.44 10.57 -19.84
C ARG A 619 -13.02 11.98 -19.99
N ALA A 620 -13.39 12.64 -18.89
CA ALA A 620 -14.02 13.96 -18.91
C ALA A 620 -13.03 15.11 -19.22
N THR A 621 -11.73 14.85 -19.13
CA THR A 621 -10.68 15.85 -19.40
C THR A 621 -10.47 15.99 -20.90
N ALA A 622 -10.97 17.08 -21.49
CA ALA A 622 -10.82 17.35 -22.90
C ALA A 622 -9.45 17.98 -23.21
N ASN A 623 -8.63 17.30 -24.00
CA ASN A 623 -7.33 17.75 -24.52
C ASN A 623 -7.34 17.76 -26.06
N ALA A 624 -8.43 18.24 -26.67
CA ALA A 624 -8.75 18.04 -28.09
C ALA A 624 -7.94 18.88 -29.11
N THR A 625 -7.04 19.76 -28.64
CA THR A 625 -6.25 20.67 -29.47
C THR A 625 -4.89 20.95 -28.81
N THR A 626 -3.95 21.52 -29.56
CA THR A 626 -2.67 22.01 -29.01
C THR A 626 -2.86 23.08 -27.93
N GLY A 627 -3.93 23.89 -27.98
CA GLY A 627 -4.25 24.90 -26.96
C GLY A 627 -4.85 24.33 -25.67
N THR A 628 -5.23 23.06 -25.68
CA THR A 628 -5.77 22.32 -24.52
C THR A 628 -4.90 21.11 -24.19
N ALA A 629 -3.68 21.03 -24.74
CA ALA A 629 -2.79 19.90 -24.52
C ALA A 629 -2.41 19.79 -23.04
N ILE A 630 -2.34 18.58 -22.53
CA ILE A 630 -1.87 18.33 -21.16
C ILE A 630 -0.34 18.46 -21.16
N SER A 631 0.17 19.32 -20.28
CA SER A 631 1.60 19.49 -20.10
C SER A 631 2.19 18.31 -19.34
N LEU A 632 3.25 17.72 -19.88
CA LEU A 632 4.08 16.71 -19.22
C LEU A 632 5.34 17.33 -18.59
N ASP A 633 5.59 18.63 -18.79
CA ASP A 633 6.68 19.32 -18.09
C ASP A 633 6.44 19.25 -16.57
N GLY A 634 7.37 18.60 -15.84
CA GLY A 634 7.26 18.34 -14.40
C GLY A 634 6.78 16.92 -14.04
N SER A 635 6.43 16.09 -15.03
CA SER A 635 6.08 14.68 -14.82
C SER A 635 7.18 13.71 -15.32
N PHE A 636 8.43 14.18 -15.44
CA PHE A 636 9.55 13.34 -15.87
C PHE A 636 10.35 12.84 -14.66
N ASP A 637 10.62 11.53 -14.62
CA ASP A 637 11.47 10.88 -13.63
C ASP A 637 12.41 9.82 -14.24
N LEU A 638 13.16 9.13 -13.38
CA LEU A 638 14.07 8.03 -13.72
C LEU A 638 13.70 6.73 -12.98
N LEU A 639 12.42 6.55 -12.64
CA LEU A 639 11.93 5.32 -12.04
C LEU A 639 12.19 4.13 -12.96
N ALA A 640 12.53 2.98 -12.38
CA ALA A 640 12.68 1.77 -13.18
C ALA A 640 11.29 1.34 -13.70
N SER A 641 11.16 1.25 -15.01
CA SER A 641 9.98 0.71 -15.71
C SER A 641 10.42 -0.37 -16.68
N THR A 642 9.72 -1.51 -16.66
CA THR A 642 9.94 -2.64 -17.56
C THR A 642 9.50 -2.35 -18.99
N GLU A 643 8.51 -1.46 -19.14
CA GLU A 643 7.94 -1.09 -20.44
C GLU A 643 8.82 -0.06 -21.18
N ILE A 644 9.64 0.69 -20.44
CA ILE A 644 10.43 1.80 -21.00
C ILE A 644 11.92 1.43 -21.04
N ALA A 645 12.45 1.32 -22.25
CA ALA A 645 13.87 1.08 -22.45
C ALA A 645 14.73 2.21 -21.86
N ASN A 646 15.68 1.85 -21.01
CA ASN A 646 16.62 2.77 -20.35
C ASN A 646 15.95 3.78 -19.40
N SER A 647 14.78 3.44 -18.83
CA SER A 647 13.99 4.26 -17.89
C SER A 647 14.79 4.85 -16.72
N THR A 648 15.82 4.15 -16.26
CA THR A 648 16.72 4.60 -15.19
C THR A 648 17.83 5.57 -15.64
N THR A 649 17.98 5.81 -16.94
CA THR A 649 19.04 6.66 -17.51
C THR A 649 18.54 7.76 -18.45
N ILE A 650 17.32 7.64 -18.96
CA ILE A 650 16.66 8.64 -19.81
C ILE A 650 15.37 9.07 -19.10
N PRO A 651 15.23 10.36 -18.75
CA PRO A 651 14.02 10.86 -18.12
C PRO A 651 12.79 10.54 -18.95
N HIS A 652 11.74 10.06 -18.30
CA HIS A 652 10.51 9.68 -18.96
C HIS A 652 9.28 10.12 -18.16
N ALA A 653 8.17 10.33 -18.86
CA ALA A 653 6.87 10.61 -18.30
C ALA A 653 5.88 9.53 -18.74
N THR A 654 5.03 9.09 -17.81
CA THR A 654 3.97 8.11 -18.06
C THR A 654 2.60 8.77 -17.95
N VAL A 655 1.73 8.47 -18.92
CA VAL A 655 0.36 8.96 -18.97
C VAL A 655 -0.60 7.79 -19.10
N THR A 656 -1.43 7.57 -18.08
CA THR A 656 -2.53 6.59 -18.15
C THR A 656 -3.81 7.33 -18.52
N ALA A 657 -4.40 7.04 -19.68
CA ALA A 657 -5.45 7.87 -20.26
C ALA A 657 -6.69 7.10 -20.70
N ILE A 658 -7.86 7.71 -20.48
CA ILE A 658 -9.12 7.34 -21.12
C ILE A 658 -9.46 8.38 -22.20
N ALA A 659 -9.62 7.92 -23.43
CA ALA A 659 -9.92 8.74 -24.60
C ALA A 659 -11.28 9.44 -24.45
N HIS A 660 -11.32 10.75 -24.74
CA HIS A 660 -12.56 11.55 -24.62
C HIS A 660 -13.48 11.45 -25.84
N GLY A 661 -13.00 10.84 -26.94
CA GLY A 661 -13.73 10.71 -28.20
C GLY A 661 -13.30 11.70 -29.29
N GLY A 662 -12.25 12.48 -29.05
CA GLY A 662 -11.54 13.29 -30.04
C GLY A 662 -10.05 12.96 -30.02
N MET A 663 -9.25 13.61 -30.88
CA MET A 663 -7.79 13.48 -30.84
C MET A 663 -7.25 13.92 -29.48
N GLU A 664 -6.18 13.28 -29.05
CA GLU A 664 -5.61 13.45 -27.71
C GLU A 664 -4.27 14.18 -27.81
N TYR A 665 -4.12 15.35 -27.17
CA TYR A 665 -2.90 16.16 -27.25
C TYR A 665 -2.17 16.24 -25.91
N TYR A 666 -0.85 16.02 -25.95
CA TYR A 666 0.09 16.17 -24.83
C TYR A 666 1.25 17.07 -25.24
N ALA A 667 1.84 17.83 -24.32
CA ALA A 667 2.88 18.82 -24.63
C ALA A 667 4.07 18.71 -23.68
N PHE A 668 5.28 18.89 -24.21
CA PHE A 668 6.54 18.87 -23.44
C PHE A 668 7.62 19.70 -24.16
N THR A 669 8.59 20.22 -23.41
CA THR A 669 9.59 21.17 -23.91
C THR A 669 10.95 20.54 -24.21
N VAL A 670 11.36 20.51 -25.49
CA VAL A 670 12.59 19.82 -25.92
C VAL A 670 13.66 20.80 -26.42
N ALA A 671 14.94 20.47 -26.15
CA ALA A 671 16.09 21.20 -26.68
C ALA A 671 16.50 20.74 -28.10
N ALA A 672 17.16 21.60 -28.87
CA ALA A 672 17.64 21.23 -30.20
C ALA A 672 18.76 20.16 -30.12
N GLY A 673 18.67 19.15 -30.98
CA GLY A 673 19.56 18.00 -31.08
C GLY A 673 19.15 16.78 -30.25
N GLN A 674 18.06 16.85 -29.48
CA GLN A 674 17.63 15.79 -28.57
C GLN A 674 16.76 14.76 -29.27
N THR A 675 16.88 13.50 -28.86
CA THR A 675 16.00 12.42 -29.30
C THR A 675 14.79 12.34 -28.38
N ILE A 676 13.62 12.30 -29.00
CA ILE A 676 12.32 12.07 -28.40
C ILE A 676 11.95 10.63 -28.75
N THR A 677 11.63 9.83 -27.74
CA THR A 677 11.06 8.50 -27.91
C THR A 677 9.65 8.50 -27.32
N LEU A 678 8.68 8.03 -28.09
CA LEU A 678 7.29 7.87 -27.68
C LEU A 678 6.94 6.40 -27.80
N ASP A 679 6.17 5.91 -26.84
CA ASP A 679 5.68 4.53 -26.81
C ASP A 679 4.24 4.50 -26.31
N ILE A 680 3.41 3.59 -26.82
CA ILE A 680 2.06 3.39 -26.32
C ILE A 680 1.88 1.95 -25.92
N ASP A 681 1.55 1.72 -24.65
CA ASP A 681 1.21 0.41 -24.13
C ASP A 681 -0.27 0.30 -23.78
N ASN A 682 -0.76 -0.94 -23.70
CA ASN A 682 -2.11 -1.26 -23.23
C ASN A 682 -3.24 -0.52 -23.98
N GLY A 683 -3.04 -0.24 -25.28
CA GLY A 683 -4.07 0.34 -26.14
C GLY A 683 -5.28 -0.58 -26.28
N SER A 684 -6.47 -0.08 -25.98
CA SER A 684 -7.74 -0.80 -26.26
C SER A 684 -8.22 -0.67 -27.72
N PHE A 685 -7.46 0.06 -28.54
CA PHE A 685 -7.72 0.32 -29.95
C PHE A 685 -6.41 0.33 -30.73
N ASP A 686 -6.52 0.25 -32.05
CA ASP A 686 -5.40 0.34 -32.99
C ASP A 686 -4.82 1.75 -32.96
N THR A 687 -3.68 1.94 -32.27
CA THR A 687 -3.16 3.26 -31.90
C THR A 687 -2.39 3.91 -33.04
N THR A 688 -2.21 5.23 -32.97
CA THR A 688 -1.33 5.98 -33.88
C THR A 688 -0.69 7.13 -33.11
N LEU A 689 0.55 7.46 -33.46
CA LEU A 689 1.31 8.58 -32.91
C LEU A 689 1.63 9.60 -34.00
N SER A 690 1.35 10.88 -33.72
CA SER A 690 1.89 12.01 -34.48
C SER A 690 2.62 12.96 -33.54
N LEU A 691 3.70 13.57 -34.02
CA LEU A 691 4.46 14.58 -33.30
C LEU A 691 4.39 15.91 -34.06
N ILE A 692 3.90 16.95 -33.39
CA ILE A 692 3.83 18.32 -33.93
C ILE A 692 4.97 19.14 -33.33
N GLY A 693 5.80 19.72 -34.20
CA GLY A 693 6.91 20.55 -33.77
C GLY A 693 6.50 21.98 -33.37
N PRO A 694 7.43 22.78 -32.81
CA PRO A 694 7.17 24.15 -32.34
C PRO A 694 6.61 25.11 -33.40
N GLY A 695 6.80 24.80 -34.69
CA GLY A 695 6.24 25.54 -35.82
C GLY A 695 4.76 25.24 -36.12
N GLY A 696 4.12 24.34 -35.36
CA GLY A 696 2.72 23.95 -35.55
C GLY A 696 2.48 22.96 -36.70
N THR A 697 3.54 22.35 -37.23
CA THR A 697 3.48 21.35 -38.30
C THR A 697 3.84 19.97 -37.77
N GLU A 698 3.18 18.93 -38.27
CA GLU A 698 3.58 17.53 -38.03
C GLU A 698 5.01 17.32 -38.55
N VAL A 699 5.88 16.77 -37.71
CA VAL A 699 7.30 16.52 -38.00
C VAL A 699 7.63 15.03 -38.08
N ALA A 700 6.81 14.18 -37.46
CA ALA A 700 6.93 12.74 -37.50
C ALA A 700 5.58 12.09 -37.15
N SER A 701 5.33 10.90 -37.68
CA SER A 701 4.15 10.09 -37.38
C SER A 701 4.44 8.62 -37.60
N ASN A 702 3.77 7.74 -36.85
CA ASN A 702 3.83 6.29 -37.00
C ASN A 702 2.50 5.64 -36.63
N ASP A 703 2.07 4.67 -37.44
CA ASP A 703 0.87 3.84 -37.29
C ASP A 703 1.18 2.34 -37.11
N ASP A 704 2.45 1.95 -37.21
CA ASP A 704 2.93 0.56 -37.42
C ASP A 704 3.12 0.14 -38.90
N SER A 705 4.33 0.34 -39.44
CA SER A 705 4.77 -0.53 -40.55
C SER A 705 6.27 -0.80 -40.54
N THR A 706 6.59 -2.00 -39.99
CA THR A 706 7.81 -2.85 -40.06
C THR A 706 8.69 -2.90 -38.80
N PRO A 707 9.43 -4.01 -38.56
CA PRO A 707 9.00 -5.37 -38.20
C PRO A 707 9.69 -5.82 -36.89
N ASP A 708 9.16 -5.44 -35.73
CA ASP A 708 9.52 -6.00 -34.41
C ASP A 708 8.52 -7.05 -33.90
N GLY A 709 7.31 -7.08 -34.47
CA GLY A 709 6.28 -8.07 -34.13
C GLY A 709 5.33 -7.64 -33.00
N GLY A 710 5.28 -6.34 -32.68
CA GLY A 710 4.31 -5.78 -31.73
C GLY A 710 2.85 -5.87 -32.21
N PRO A 711 1.87 -5.87 -31.29
CA PRO A 711 0.44 -5.80 -31.63
C PRO A 711 0.05 -4.40 -32.12
N ALA A 712 -0.94 -4.30 -33.02
CA ALA A 712 -1.43 -3.02 -33.58
C ALA A 712 -1.96 -2.00 -32.54
N THR A 713 -2.05 -2.39 -31.26
CA THR A 713 -2.45 -1.56 -30.12
C THR A 713 -1.28 -0.85 -29.44
N ASP A 714 -0.07 -1.02 -29.97
CA ASP A 714 1.19 -0.56 -29.40
C ASP A 714 2.02 0.17 -30.49
N SER A 715 1.94 1.49 -30.48
CA SER A 715 2.62 2.34 -31.46
C SER A 715 3.81 3.04 -30.81
N ASN A 716 4.97 2.98 -31.47
CA ASN A 716 6.17 3.71 -31.05
C ASN A 716 6.57 4.82 -32.04
N LEU A 717 7.35 5.80 -31.61
CA LEU A 717 7.90 6.83 -32.50
C LEU A 717 9.21 7.39 -31.93
N THR A 718 10.27 7.41 -32.73
CA THR A 718 11.53 8.08 -32.37
C THR A 718 11.84 9.25 -33.32
N PHE A 719 12.18 10.41 -32.77
CA PHE A 719 12.48 11.62 -33.54
C PHE A 719 13.58 12.47 -32.91
N THR A 720 14.57 12.93 -33.69
CA THR A 720 15.59 13.88 -33.22
C THR A 720 15.17 15.32 -33.52
N ALA A 721 14.89 16.10 -32.47
CA ALA A 721 14.48 17.50 -32.55
C ALA A 721 15.56 18.38 -33.18
N THR A 722 15.25 19.09 -34.27
CA THR A 722 16.19 20.03 -34.90
C THR A 722 16.06 21.47 -34.39
N THR A 723 15.03 21.76 -33.59
CA THR A 723 14.72 23.12 -33.11
C THR A 723 14.19 23.02 -31.69
N ALA A 724 14.66 23.90 -30.80
CA ALA A 724 14.20 23.93 -29.42
C ALA A 724 12.78 24.52 -29.34
N GLY A 725 11.94 23.99 -28.44
CA GLY A 725 10.60 24.51 -28.18
C GLY A 725 9.63 23.44 -27.68
N VAL A 726 8.35 23.80 -27.60
CA VAL A 726 7.28 22.88 -27.20
C VAL A 726 6.90 21.98 -28.37
N TYR A 727 6.96 20.68 -28.12
CA TYR A 727 6.47 19.63 -29.01
C TYR A 727 5.13 19.11 -28.49
N TYR A 728 4.26 18.68 -29.40
CA TYR A 728 2.96 18.10 -29.04
C TYR A 728 2.86 16.67 -29.55
N VAL A 729 2.63 15.71 -28.65
CA VAL A 729 2.20 14.36 -29.02
C VAL A 729 0.72 14.41 -29.35
N VAL A 730 0.34 13.73 -30.41
CA VAL A 730 -1.04 13.46 -30.77
C VAL A 730 -1.25 11.95 -30.77
N VAL A 731 -2.13 11.47 -29.90
CA VAL A 731 -2.57 10.07 -29.89
C VAL A 731 -3.89 9.96 -30.63
N GLY A 732 -3.97 9.01 -31.57
CA GLY A 732 -5.15 8.75 -32.38
C GLY A 732 -5.40 7.27 -32.62
N GLN A 733 -6.43 6.95 -33.40
CA GLN A 733 -6.77 5.58 -33.81
C GLN A 733 -6.56 5.39 -35.32
N TRP A 734 -6.07 4.21 -35.74
CA TRP A 734 -5.89 3.88 -37.14
C TRP A 734 -7.22 3.77 -37.91
N SER A 735 -7.23 4.27 -39.15
CA SER A 735 -8.38 4.14 -40.06
C SER A 735 -8.17 3.01 -41.06
N ALA A 736 -8.80 1.87 -40.81
CA ALA A 736 -8.79 0.70 -41.69
C ALA A 736 -9.45 1.01 -43.05
N ASN A 737 -8.67 1.50 -44.03
CA ASN A 737 -8.92 1.52 -45.49
C ASN A 737 -7.91 2.44 -46.27
N SER A 738 -6.85 2.95 -45.65
CA SER A 738 -6.01 4.02 -46.25
C SER A 738 -4.93 3.54 -47.23
N GLY A 739 -4.63 2.24 -47.28
CA GLY A 739 -3.90 1.53 -48.35
C GLY A 739 -2.45 1.95 -48.67
N SER A 740 -1.94 3.07 -48.13
CA SER A 740 -0.55 3.55 -48.24
C SER A 740 -0.30 4.94 -47.61
N THR A 741 -1.27 5.55 -46.92
CA THR A 741 -1.17 6.94 -46.43
C THR A 741 -1.53 6.98 -44.95
N PHE A 742 -0.60 7.41 -44.08
CA PHE A 742 -0.86 7.57 -42.65
C PHE A 742 -2.11 8.43 -42.45
N THR A 743 -3.17 7.83 -41.91
CA THR A 743 -4.47 8.48 -41.70
C THR A 743 -4.97 8.12 -40.31
N SER A 744 -4.80 9.03 -39.37
CA SER A 744 -5.27 8.90 -37.99
C SER A 744 -6.66 9.53 -37.83
N VAL A 745 -7.54 8.85 -37.08
CA VAL A 745 -8.88 9.33 -36.68
C VAL A 745 -8.97 9.43 -35.17
N ALA A 746 -10.00 10.11 -34.67
CA ALA A 746 -10.23 10.20 -33.23
C ALA A 746 -10.47 8.81 -32.63
N PRO A 747 -9.80 8.47 -31.51
CA PRO A 747 -10.07 7.24 -30.78
C PRO A 747 -11.49 7.25 -30.22
N THR A 748 -12.07 6.07 -30.10
CA THR A 748 -13.44 5.93 -29.55
C THR A 748 -13.48 6.40 -28.10
N ALA A 749 -14.50 7.17 -27.74
CA ALA A 749 -14.66 7.64 -26.37
C ALA A 749 -14.73 6.46 -25.38
N GLY A 750 -13.88 6.46 -24.36
CA GLY A 750 -13.75 5.36 -23.41
C GLY A 750 -12.61 4.38 -23.73
N GLY A 751 -11.93 4.50 -24.86
CA GLY A 751 -10.73 3.71 -25.13
C GLY A 751 -9.59 4.07 -24.18
N THR A 752 -8.93 3.08 -23.59
CA THR A 752 -7.76 3.23 -22.73
C THR A 752 -6.46 3.12 -23.52
N TYR A 753 -5.41 3.79 -23.04
CA TYR A 753 -4.02 3.62 -23.47
C TYR A 753 -3.06 4.20 -22.42
N THR A 754 -1.82 3.73 -22.43
CA THR A 754 -0.71 4.27 -21.64
C THR A 754 0.29 4.89 -22.60
N LEU A 755 0.64 6.16 -22.45
CA LEU A 755 1.64 6.84 -23.27
C LEU A 755 2.91 7.07 -22.46
N HIS A 756 4.03 6.60 -22.99
CA HIS A 756 5.36 6.87 -22.46
C HIS A 756 6.10 7.89 -23.34
N VAL A 757 6.77 8.85 -22.72
CA VAL A 757 7.53 9.91 -23.40
C VAL A 757 8.91 10.00 -22.79
N SER A 758 9.97 9.67 -23.53
CA SER A 758 11.36 9.72 -23.05
C SER A 758 12.18 10.80 -23.77
N VAL A 759 12.86 11.65 -23.00
CA VAL A 759 13.76 12.70 -23.53
C VAL A 759 14.94 12.91 -22.59
N ALA A 760 16.16 12.72 -23.10
CA ALA A 760 17.39 12.71 -22.29
C ALA A 760 17.70 14.01 -21.52
N SER A 761 17.15 15.15 -21.93
CA SER A 761 17.46 16.47 -21.34
C SER A 761 16.38 17.05 -20.44
N HIS A 762 15.29 16.33 -20.17
CA HIS A 762 14.23 16.84 -19.30
C HIS A 762 14.66 16.84 -17.83
N ALA A 763 14.19 17.84 -17.07
CA ALA A 763 14.44 17.92 -15.65
C ALA A 763 13.67 16.82 -14.92
N VAL A 764 14.36 16.08 -14.06
CA VAL A 764 13.82 14.99 -13.26
C VAL A 764 13.28 15.55 -11.94
N VAL A 765 12.10 15.10 -11.53
CA VAL A 765 11.62 15.34 -10.16
C VAL A 765 12.34 14.35 -9.23
N PRO A 766 13.08 14.82 -8.21
CA PRO A 766 13.79 13.92 -7.30
C PRO A 766 12.81 13.05 -6.50
N LEU A 767 13.12 11.76 -6.42
CA LEU A 767 12.51 10.81 -5.49
C LEU A 767 13.50 10.54 -4.35
N THR A 768 12.99 10.53 -3.12
CA THR A 768 13.70 10.03 -1.95
C THR A 768 12.98 8.78 -1.46
N LEU A 769 13.63 7.63 -1.62
CA LEU A 769 13.19 6.40 -0.99
C LEU A 769 13.75 6.40 0.44
N THR A 770 12.87 6.54 1.42
CA THR A 770 13.23 6.31 2.82
C THR A 770 13.20 4.80 3.05
N GLY A 771 14.22 4.26 3.71
CA GLY A 771 14.29 2.82 3.98
C GLY A 771 13.87 2.43 5.38
N SER A 772 13.74 1.12 5.54
CA SER A 772 13.38 0.39 6.73
C SER A 772 14.57 0.25 7.69
N THR A 773 14.27 -0.06 8.94
CA THR A 773 15.28 -0.39 9.96
C THR A 773 15.08 -1.83 10.43
N LEU A 774 16.11 -2.65 10.23
CA LEU A 774 16.05 -4.11 10.39
C LEU A 774 17.07 -4.57 11.42
N TYR A 775 16.62 -5.34 12.41
CA TYR A 775 17.44 -5.88 13.50
C TYR A 775 17.37 -7.41 13.49
N GLY A 776 18.49 -8.10 13.25
CA GLY A 776 18.63 -9.56 13.39
C GLY A 776 18.64 -10.01 14.84
N ASP A 777 19.30 -9.23 15.70
CA ASP A 777 19.47 -9.48 17.13
C ASP A 777 20.45 -10.65 17.44
N ALA A 778 20.03 -11.90 17.64
CA ALA A 778 20.94 -12.97 18.08
C ALA A 778 20.76 -14.28 17.33
N GLY A 779 21.72 -14.61 16.48
CA GLY A 779 21.77 -15.81 15.66
C GLY A 779 22.54 -15.52 14.38
N ASN A 780 22.53 -16.40 13.40
CA ASN A 780 23.13 -16.11 12.10
C ASN A 780 22.03 -15.67 11.13
N ASP A 781 21.79 -14.38 11.08
CA ASP A 781 20.63 -13.81 10.42
C ASP A 781 20.91 -13.47 8.96
N THR A 782 19.87 -13.50 8.13
CA THR A 782 19.92 -13.01 6.75
C THR A 782 18.97 -11.84 6.60
N ILE A 783 19.52 -10.64 6.40
CA ILE A 783 18.76 -9.39 6.33
C ILE A 783 18.89 -8.79 4.93
N THR A 784 17.75 -8.49 4.29
CA THR A 784 17.68 -7.86 2.96
C THR A 784 16.90 -6.55 3.03
N GLY A 785 17.56 -5.42 2.72
CA GLY A 785 17.01 -4.06 2.75
C GLY A 785 16.01 -3.79 1.61
N GLY A 786 16.36 -4.17 0.38
CA GLY A 786 15.44 -4.07 -0.75
C GLY A 786 15.79 -2.90 -1.65
N SER A 787 14.84 -1.98 -1.88
CA SER A 787 15.00 -0.91 -2.89
C SER A 787 15.22 0.50 -2.34
N ALA A 788 15.26 0.67 -1.02
CA ALA A 788 15.39 1.97 -0.38
C ALA A 788 16.72 2.09 0.39
N SER A 789 16.99 3.25 0.99
CA SER A 789 18.17 3.44 1.84
C SER A 789 17.90 2.88 3.24
N ASP A 790 18.26 1.62 3.47
CA ASP A 790 17.91 0.86 4.66
C ASP A 790 18.99 0.92 5.75
N THR A 791 18.59 0.66 6.99
CA THR A 791 19.52 0.45 8.12
C THR A 791 19.42 -0.99 8.61
N LEU A 792 20.51 -1.74 8.48
CA LEU A 792 20.59 -3.15 8.83
C LEU A 792 21.47 -3.32 10.08
N VAL A 793 20.98 -4.04 11.08
CA VAL A 793 21.69 -4.34 12.32
C VAL A 793 21.70 -5.85 12.48
N GLY A 794 22.84 -6.51 12.24
CA GLY A 794 22.98 -7.96 12.40
C GLY A 794 22.77 -8.37 13.86
N GLY A 795 23.69 -7.94 14.73
CA GLY A 795 23.63 -8.25 16.15
C GLY A 795 24.68 -9.28 16.51
N ALA A 796 24.33 -10.32 17.27
CA ALA A 796 25.26 -11.34 17.72
C ALA A 796 25.16 -12.63 16.89
N GLY A 797 26.16 -12.89 16.06
CA GLY A 797 26.33 -14.14 15.33
C GLY A 797 27.15 -13.93 14.07
N ASN A 798 26.92 -14.69 13.00
CA ASN A 798 27.58 -14.40 11.72
C ASN A 798 26.51 -14.07 10.70
N ASP A 799 26.20 -12.79 10.58
CA ASP A 799 25.04 -12.33 9.84
C ASP A 799 25.38 -12.10 8.37
N THR A 800 24.36 -12.11 7.52
CA THR A 800 24.43 -11.69 6.12
C THR A 800 23.56 -10.46 5.95
N LEU A 801 24.18 -9.30 5.76
CA LEU A 801 23.53 -8.01 5.59
C LEU A 801 23.60 -7.61 4.12
N ASN A 802 22.46 -7.66 3.45
CA ASN A 802 22.31 -7.28 2.05
C ASN A 802 21.48 -5.98 1.96
N GLY A 803 22.13 -4.85 1.68
CA GLY A 803 21.42 -3.57 1.55
C GLY A 803 20.48 -3.57 0.35
N GLY A 804 21.01 -3.95 -0.81
CA GLY A 804 20.25 -4.03 -2.05
C GLY A 804 20.45 -2.78 -2.90
N VAL A 805 19.36 -2.15 -3.31
CA VAL A 805 19.42 -0.89 -4.06
C VAL A 805 19.15 0.25 -3.08
N GLY A 806 20.09 1.17 -2.96
CA GLY A 806 19.91 2.26 -2.03
C GLY A 806 21.25 2.85 -1.62
N VAL A 807 21.21 3.59 -0.52
CA VAL A 807 22.41 3.89 0.26
C VAL A 807 22.17 3.26 1.62
N ASP A 808 22.77 2.10 1.82
CA ASP A 808 22.44 1.17 2.88
C ASP A 808 23.50 1.15 3.98
N GLY A 809 23.02 1.24 5.21
CA GLY A 809 23.83 1.32 6.42
C GLY A 809 23.81 0.05 7.24
N ALA A 810 24.95 -0.62 7.41
CA ALA A 810 25.11 -1.67 8.42
C ALA A 810 25.51 -1.04 9.76
N ALA A 811 24.66 -1.06 10.78
CA ALA A 811 24.94 -0.41 12.06
C ALA A 811 25.40 -1.39 13.16
N TYR A 812 26.38 -0.94 13.95
CA TYR A 812 27.08 -1.72 14.97
C TYR A 812 27.07 -0.97 16.31
N SER A 813 26.91 -1.70 17.42
CA SER A 813 26.66 -1.08 18.74
C SER A 813 27.91 -0.54 19.44
N GLY A 814 29.12 -0.89 18.97
CA GLY A 814 30.38 -0.50 19.57
C GLY A 814 31.11 0.66 18.86
N LEU A 815 32.28 1.00 19.38
CA LEU A 815 33.22 1.93 18.74
C LEU A 815 33.95 1.21 17.60
N ARG A 816 34.24 1.89 16.49
CA ARG A 816 34.93 1.31 15.30
C ARG A 816 36.22 0.58 15.62
N ARG A 817 36.99 1.03 16.62
CA ARG A 817 38.25 0.39 17.06
C ARG A 817 38.07 -1.00 17.68
N GLN A 818 36.83 -1.38 18.03
CA GLN A 818 36.49 -2.71 18.53
C GLN A 818 36.19 -3.71 17.40
N TYR A 819 36.18 -3.24 16.15
CA TYR A 819 35.86 -4.02 14.96
C TYR A 819 37.01 -4.04 13.96
N THR A 820 37.11 -5.14 13.23
CA THR A 820 37.88 -5.28 12.00
C THR A 820 36.88 -5.27 10.85
N ALA A 821 36.94 -4.25 10.00
CA ALA A 821 36.00 -4.05 8.90
C ALA A 821 36.73 -3.91 7.56
N ASN A 822 36.18 -4.51 6.51
CA ASN A 822 36.50 -4.30 5.10
C ASN A 822 35.20 -4.25 4.29
N SER A 823 35.28 -4.07 2.97
CA SER A 823 34.10 -3.89 2.10
C SER A 823 33.14 -5.08 2.01
N THR A 824 33.52 -6.26 2.53
CA THR A 824 32.68 -7.47 2.46
C THR A 824 32.40 -8.08 3.82
N THR A 825 33.10 -7.64 4.89
CA THR A 825 32.96 -8.23 6.22
C THR A 825 33.26 -7.24 7.33
N VAL A 826 32.52 -7.32 8.43
CA VAL A 826 32.81 -6.65 9.71
C VAL A 826 32.85 -7.70 10.81
N SER A 827 33.82 -7.62 11.70
CA SER A 827 33.94 -8.57 12.81
C SER A 827 34.49 -7.93 14.08
N GLY A 828 33.97 -8.31 15.25
CA GLY A 828 34.47 -7.80 16.53
C GLY A 828 33.38 -7.53 17.56
N ASN A 829 33.78 -6.94 18.69
CA ASN A 829 32.92 -6.52 19.80
C ASN A 829 31.92 -7.57 20.38
N GLY A 830 32.07 -8.86 20.05
CA GLY A 830 31.12 -9.90 20.48
C GLY A 830 29.88 -10.05 19.58
N GLU A 831 29.82 -9.29 18.49
CA GLU A 831 28.77 -9.35 17.46
C GLU A 831 29.06 -10.43 16.41
N GLY A 832 30.31 -10.92 16.34
CA GLY A 832 30.71 -12.06 15.51
C GLY A 832 31.33 -11.62 14.18
N THR A 833 31.06 -12.31 13.06
CA THR A 833 31.64 -11.99 11.73
C THR A 833 30.55 -11.90 10.67
N ASP A 834 30.21 -10.67 10.34
CA ASP A 834 29.09 -10.36 9.45
C ASP A 834 29.60 -10.17 8.03
N THR A 835 28.82 -10.66 7.08
CA THR A 835 29.02 -10.54 5.65
C THR A 835 28.21 -9.36 5.14
N LEU A 836 28.86 -8.45 4.43
CA LEU A 836 28.24 -7.29 3.80
C LEU A 836 28.10 -7.51 2.30
N ILE A 837 26.89 -7.30 1.80
CA ILE A 837 26.52 -7.34 0.38
C ILE A 837 25.80 -6.03 0.08
N ASP A 838 26.25 -5.29 -0.93
CA ASP A 838 25.62 -4.03 -1.34
C ASP A 838 25.35 -3.08 -0.15
N ILE A 839 26.38 -2.85 0.69
CA ILE A 839 26.35 -1.93 1.83
C ILE A 839 27.30 -0.76 1.56
N GLU A 840 26.77 0.46 1.57
CA GLU A 840 27.51 1.69 1.31
C GLU A 840 28.26 2.17 2.55
N ASN A 841 27.72 1.96 3.76
CA ASN A 841 28.32 2.41 5.01
C ASN A 841 28.17 1.43 6.18
N ALA A 842 29.25 1.17 6.90
CA ALA A 842 29.19 0.58 8.24
C ALA A 842 29.17 1.72 9.30
N VAL A 843 28.12 1.79 10.10
CA VAL A 843 27.89 2.83 11.12
C VAL A 843 28.26 2.30 12.49
N PHE A 844 29.04 3.06 13.26
CA PHE A 844 29.46 2.73 14.62
C PHE A 844 29.17 3.92 15.53
N VAL A 845 29.30 3.75 16.85
CA VAL A 845 28.97 4.80 17.83
C VAL A 845 29.82 6.08 17.68
N ASP A 846 31.05 5.96 17.17
CA ASP A 846 32.00 7.07 17.00
C ASP A 846 32.12 7.62 15.57
N GLY A 847 31.34 7.12 14.62
CA GLY A 847 31.37 7.55 13.21
C GLY A 847 30.98 6.45 12.24
N SER A 848 31.19 6.66 10.94
CA SER A 848 30.88 5.68 9.89
C SER A 848 32.08 5.38 9.00
N LEU A 849 32.17 4.13 8.54
CA LEU A 849 33.08 3.68 7.51
C LEU A 849 32.32 3.56 6.19
N THR A 850 32.60 4.44 5.23
CA THR A 850 31.94 4.42 3.90
C THR A 850 32.74 3.57 2.93
N PHE A 851 32.09 2.61 2.27
CA PHE A 851 32.69 1.69 1.29
C PHE A 851 32.40 2.07 -0.17
N ASP A 852 31.38 2.89 -0.41
CA ASP A 852 30.93 3.21 -1.76
C ASP A 852 31.85 4.19 -2.49
N VAL A 853 32.36 3.73 -3.63
CA VAL A 853 33.20 4.49 -4.57
C VAL A 853 32.43 5.61 -5.29
N ASN A 854 31.10 5.59 -5.27
CA ASN A 854 30.23 6.56 -5.92
C ASN A 854 29.69 7.63 -4.95
N SER A 855 29.83 7.41 -3.64
CA SER A 855 29.38 8.31 -2.59
C SER A 855 29.91 9.75 -2.77
N LEU A 856 29.17 10.73 -2.24
CA LEU A 856 29.61 12.13 -2.23
C LEU A 856 30.99 12.27 -1.57
N ALA A 857 31.25 11.51 -0.52
CA ALA A 857 32.55 11.39 0.13
C ALA A 857 33.66 10.95 -0.84
N ALA A 858 33.44 9.89 -1.62
CA ALA A 858 34.39 9.42 -2.62
C ALA A 858 34.60 10.44 -3.76
N GLN A 859 33.54 11.14 -4.17
CA GLN A 859 33.61 12.22 -5.16
C GLN A 859 34.42 13.42 -4.66
N VAL A 860 34.25 13.84 -3.39
CA VAL A 860 35.05 14.91 -2.78
C VAL A 860 36.53 14.53 -2.74
N MET A 861 36.87 13.30 -2.34
CA MET A 861 38.26 12.80 -2.32
C MET A 861 38.89 12.84 -3.70
N ARG A 862 38.19 12.33 -4.73
CA ARG A 862 38.69 12.35 -6.11
C ARG A 862 38.79 13.75 -6.68
N LEU A 863 37.84 14.63 -6.39
CA LEU A 863 37.91 16.03 -6.80
C LEU A 863 39.10 16.74 -6.17
N TYR A 864 39.36 16.50 -4.88
CA TYR A 864 40.50 17.10 -4.17
C TYR A 864 41.84 16.59 -4.72
N ASP A 865 41.94 15.29 -4.97
CA ASP A 865 43.09 14.64 -5.61
C ASP A 865 43.32 15.20 -7.02
N ALA A 866 42.26 15.33 -7.83
CA ALA A 866 42.33 15.91 -9.17
C ALA A 866 42.69 17.41 -9.16
N ALA A 867 42.18 18.18 -8.19
CA ALA A 867 42.35 19.63 -8.14
C ALA A 867 43.68 20.05 -7.54
N LEU A 868 44.15 19.34 -6.51
CA LEU A 868 45.27 19.76 -5.65
C LEU A 868 46.37 18.70 -5.50
N ASP A 869 46.21 17.52 -6.11
CA ASP A 869 47.22 16.44 -6.13
C ASP A 869 47.58 15.96 -4.72
N ARG A 870 46.57 15.82 -3.87
CA ARG A 870 46.64 15.32 -2.50
C ARG A 870 45.25 14.96 -1.98
N GLN A 871 45.21 14.23 -0.88
CA GLN A 871 43.98 14.04 -0.11
C GLN A 871 43.65 15.32 0.69
N PRO A 872 42.35 15.60 0.94
CA PRO A 872 41.94 16.68 1.81
C PRO A 872 42.41 16.44 3.24
N ASP A 873 42.67 17.52 3.98
CA ASP A 873 42.65 17.46 5.43
C ASP A 873 41.20 17.31 5.92
N GLN A 874 41.02 16.76 7.11
CA GLN A 874 39.70 16.35 7.61
C GLN A 874 38.68 17.52 7.63
N GLY A 875 39.06 18.70 8.12
CA GLY A 875 38.15 19.85 8.16
C GLY A 875 37.82 20.42 6.77
N GLY A 876 38.76 20.32 5.81
CA GLY A 876 38.50 20.63 4.41
C GLY A 876 37.57 19.61 3.75
N PHE A 877 37.73 18.33 4.05
CA PHE A 877 36.92 17.24 3.53
C PHE A 877 35.45 17.38 3.93
N GLU A 878 35.20 17.54 5.23
CA GLU A 878 33.85 17.57 5.81
C GLU A 878 33.04 18.79 5.37
N SER A 879 33.68 19.97 5.32
CA SER A 879 33.03 21.21 4.83
C SER A 879 32.52 21.10 3.39
N LEU A 880 33.24 20.33 2.56
CA LEU A 880 32.91 20.08 1.17
C LEU A 880 31.86 18.97 1.00
N LEU A 881 31.91 17.95 1.87
CA LEU A 881 30.91 16.90 1.93
C LEU A 881 29.54 17.45 2.37
N ASP A 882 29.49 18.20 3.46
CA ASP A 882 28.29 18.91 3.95
C ASP A 882 27.69 19.83 2.89
N ALA A 883 28.53 20.42 2.04
CA ALA A 883 28.11 21.26 0.93
C ALA A 883 27.39 20.45 -0.16
N MET A 884 27.93 19.28 -0.52
CA MET A 884 27.33 18.38 -1.51
C MET A 884 26.04 17.73 -0.99
N GLU A 885 26.00 17.33 0.28
CA GLU A 885 24.80 16.80 0.93
C GLU A 885 23.67 17.84 1.01
N ARG A 886 23.99 19.13 1.12
CA ARG A 886 23.03 20.25 1.02
C ARG A 886 22.69 20.64 -0.43
N GLY A 887 23.00 19.79 -1.39
CA GLY A 887 22.59 19.94 -2.80
C GLY A 887 23.52 20.81 -3.65
N GLN A 888 24.75 21.12 -3.22
CA GLN A 888 25.73 21.72 -4.13
C GLN A 888 26.26 20.69 -5.13
N SER A 889 26.22 21.02 -6.42
CA SER A 889 26.74 20.11 -7.45
C SER A 889 28.27 20.00 -7.40
N LEU A 890 28.79 18.84 -7.81
CA LEU A 890 30.23 18.61 -7.96
C LEU A 890 30.89 19.65 -8.89
N GLU A 891 30.16 20.11 -9.91
CA GLU A 891 30.59 21.20 -10.81
C GLU A 891 30.71 22.54 -10.08
N SER A 892 29.77 22.88 -9.20
CA SER A 892 29.85 24.09 -8.37
C SER A 892 31.05 24.06 -7.45
N LEU A 893 31.29 22.90 -6.82
CA LEU A 893 32.42 22.68 -5.94
C LEU A 893 33.75 22.78 -6.69
N ALA A 894 33.86 22.11 -7.84
CA ALA A 894 35.02 22.21 -8.73
C ALA A 894 35.28 23.68 -9.14
N GLY A 895 34.22 24.45 -9.43
CA GLY A 895 34.32 25.87 -9.71
C GLY A 895 34.91 26.67 -8.54
N ALA A 896 34.51 26.35 -7.30
CA ALA A 896 35.06 26.95 -6.09
C ALA A 896 36.54 26.58 -5.87
N PHE A 897 36.93 25.32 -6.13
CA PHE A 897 38.34 24.90 -6.13
C PHE A 897 39.15 25.72 -7.13
N LEU A 898 38.67 25.85 -8.37
CA LEU A 898 39.35 26.65 -9.39
C LEU A 898 39.47 28.11 -8.96
N ALA A 899 38.47 28.68 -8.30
CA ALA A 899 38.49 30.07 -7.83
C ALA A 899 39.33 30.29 -6.56
N SER A 900 39.71 29.21 -5.86
CA SER A 900 40.46 29.30 -4.61
C SER A 900 41.84 29.94 -4.80
N ALA A 901 42.31 30.66 -3.77
CA ALA A 901 43.63 31.31 -3.80
C ALA A 901 44.77 30.29 -3.95
N GLU A 902 44.62 29.09 -3.38
CA GLU A 902 45.59 27.99 -3.47
C GLU A 902 45.70 27.47 -4.91
N PHE A 903 44.58 27.14 -5.55
CA PHE A 903 44.55 26.66 -6.93
C PHE A 903 45.02 27.74 -7.91
N GLN A 904 44.58 28.99 -7.74
CA GLN A 904 45.01 30.11 -8.59
C GLN A 904 46.51 30.38 -8.46
N GLY A 905 47.07 30.27 -7.25
CA GLY A 905 48.51 30.42 -7.01
C GLY A 905 49.35 29.32 -7.65
N ARG A 906 48.84 28.08 -7.70
CA ARG A 906 49.58 26.90 -8.19
C ARG A 906 49.37 26.63 -9.69
N TYR A 907 48.15 26.82 -10.18
CA TYR A 907 47.70 26.37 -11.51
C TYR A 907 47.02 27.46 -12.36
N GLY A 908 46.64 28.61 -11.77
CA GLY A 908 45.92 29.68 -12.46
C GLY A 908 46.67 30.31 -13.65
N GLY A 909 48.00 30.28 -13.62
CA GLY A 909 48.86 30.79 -14.70
C GLY A 909 49.15 29.80 -15.85
N LEU A 910 48.70 28.54 -15.74
CA LEU A 910 48.97 27.53 -16.76
C LEU A 910 48.15 27.81 -18.03
N ASN A 911 48.76 27.61 -19.20
CA ASN A 911 48.00 27.59 -20.46
C ASN A 911 47.18 26.28 -20.59
N ASN A 912 46.26 26.22 -21.55
CA ASN A 912 45.35 25.07 -21.68
C ASN A 912 46.09 23.74 -21.90
N GLN A 913 47.22 23.74 -22.60
CA GLN A 913 48.03 22.54 -22.79
C GLN A 913 48.68 22.08 -21.48
N GLN A 914 49.31 23.00 -20.76
CA GLN A 914 49.93 22.70 -19.47
C GLN A 914 48.91 22.26 -18.43
N TYR A 915 47.68 22.78 -18.46
CA TYR A 915 46.62 22.38 -17.55
C TYR A 915 46.15 20.94 -17.81
N VAL A 916 45.92 20.58 -19.08
CA VAL A 916 45.55 19.22 -19.50
C VAL A 916 46.64 18.21 -19.13
N GLU A 917 47.90 18.52 -19.42
CA GLU A 917 49.04 17.66 -19.09
C GLU A 917 49.16 17.37 -17.58
N GLN A 918 48.77 18.32 -16.72
CA GLN A 918 48.76 18.13 -15.27
C GLN A 918 47.63 17.21 -14.80
N LEU A 919 46.44 17.29 -15.39
CA LEU A 919 45.33 16.39 -15.05
C LEU A 919 45.65 14.93 -15.40
N TYR A 920 46.33 14.68 -16.52
CA TYR A 920 46.83 13.32 -16.84
C TYR A 920 47.79 12.78 -15.79
N ARG A 921 48.65 13.63 -15.23
CA ARG A 921 49.62 13.21 -14.21
C ARG A 921 48.97 12.95 -12.86
N PHE A 922 48.09 13.83 -12.41
CA PHE A 922 47.47 13.73 -11.09
C PHE A 922 46.38 12.64 -11.08
N CYS A 923 45.45 12.68 -12.02
CA CYS A 923 44.31 11.77 -12.02
C CYS A 923 44.67 10.38 -12.56
N LEU A 924 45.57 10.30 -13.54
CA LEU A 924 45.79 9.07 -14.31
C LEU A 924 47.20 8.48 -14.11
N ASN A 925 48.03 9.12 -13.28
CA ASN A 925 49.41 8.72 -12.98
C ASN A 925 50.28 8.43 -14.23
N ARG A 926 50.04 9.17 -15.32
CA ARG A 926 50.79 9.03 -16.58
C ARG A 926 50.87 10.32 -17.37
N GLU A 927 51.77 10.37 -18.34
CA GLU A 927 51.77 11.44 -19.34
C GLU A 927 50.65 11.20 -20.36
N GLY A 928 49.93 12.25 -20.74
CA GLY A 928 48.94 12.18 -21.80
C GLY A 928 49.59 11.91 -23.16
N ASP A 929 48.99 11.05 -23.97
CA ASP A 929 49.44 10.88 -25.34
C ASP A 929 49.11 12.12 -26.19
N ALA A 930 49.88 12.34 -27.26
CA ALA A 930 49.79 13.56 -28.06
C ALA A 930 48.41 13.80 -28.68
N ALA A 931 47.64 12.73 -28.96
CA ALA A 931 46.30 12.85 -29.50
C ALA A 931 45.29 13.21 -28.40
N GLY A 932 45.35 12.54 -27.24
CA GLY A 932 44.53 12.83 -26.07
C GLY A 932 44.70 14.28 -25.58
N VAL A 933 45.95 14.71 -25.39
CA VAL A 933 46.25 16.10 -24.99
C VAL A 933 45.74 17.10 -26.03
N SER A 934 45.96 16.85 -27.33
CA SER A 934 45.49 17.75 -28.39
C SER A 934 43.97 17.86 -28.45
N ASN A 935 43.24 16.77 -28.17
CA ASN A 935 41.77 16.77 -28.17
C ASN A 935 41.21 17.61 -27.02
N TRP A 936 41.72 17.43 -25.80
CA TRP A 936 41.27 18.21 -24.64
C TRP A 936 41.65 19.69 -24.72
N VAL A 937 42.84 20.00 -25.26
CA VAL A 937 43.24 21.37 -25.52
C VAL A 937 42.32 22.03 -26.55
N ASN A 938 41.95 21.32 -27.61
CA ASN A 938 40.97 21.82 -28.59
C ASN A 938 39.58 22.01 -27.95
N ALA A 939 39.14 21.11 -27.07
CA ALA A 939 37.88 21.23 -26.34
C ALA A 939 37.84 22.50 -25.46
N LEU A 940 38.93 22.78 -24.71
CA LEU A 940 39.06 24.02 -23.93
C LEU A 940 39.08 25.26 -24.83
N ASN A 941 39.73 25.19 -25.99
CA ASN A 941 39.81 26.32 -26.94
C ASN A 941 38.49 26.59 -27.68
N THR A 942 37.60 25.59 -27.77
CA THR A 942 36.33 25.67 -28.52
C THR A 942 35.10 25.84 -27.62
N GLY A 943 35.28 25.93 -26.29
CA GLY A 943 34.24 26.39 -25.38
C GLY A 943 34.04 25.57 -24.10
N THR A 944 34.76 24.45 -23.92
CA THR A 944 34.69 23.67 -22.67
C THR A 944 35.37 24.44 -21.53
N SER A 945 34.72 24.53 -20.37
CA SER A 945 35.31 25.20 -19.20
C SER A 945 36.37 24.31 -18.53
N ARG A 946 37.33 24.92 -17.82
CA ARG A 946 38.29 24.16 -16.99
C ARG A 946 37.61 23.42 -15.84
N THR A 947 36.50 23.96 -15.33
CA THR A 947 35.68 23.31 -14.30
C THR A 947 35.14 21.98 -14.79
N ASN A 948 34.55 21.95 -15.99
CA ASN A 948 33.95 20.74 -16.55
C ASN A 948 35.04 19.72 -16.89
N LEU A 949 36.22 20.19 -17.32
CA LEU A 949 37.36 19.31 -17.55
C LEU A 949 37.91 18.70 -16.26
N LEU A 950 37.95 19.46 -15.15
CA LEU A 950 38.37 18.95 -13.84
C LEU A 950 37.42 17.87 -13.33
N VAL A 951 36.11 18.13 -13.38
CA VAL A 951 35.07 17.15 -13.01
C VAL A 951 35.16 15.91 -13.89
N PHE A 952 35.39 16.09 -15.20
CA PHE A 952 35.53 14.98 -16.12
C PHE A 952 36.74 14.08 -15.80
N PHE A 953 37.89 14.67 -15.45
CA PHE A 953 39.08 13.89 -15.08
C PHE A 953 38.93 13.26 -13.70
N SER A 954 38.37 13.97 -12.71
CA SER A 954 38.14 13.44 -11.36
C SER A 954 37.22 12.24 -11.36
N GLU A 955 36.21 12.25 -12.23
CA GLU A 955 35.21 11.17 -12.35
C GLU A 955 35.47 10.26 -13.55
N SER A 956 36.64 10.35 -14.17
CA SER A 956 37.00 9.46 -15.27
C SER A 956 37.09 8.01 -14.78
N ALA A 957 36.65 7.05 -15.60
CA ALA A 957 36.69 5.63 -15.25
C ALA A 957 38.10 5.15 -14.83
N GLU A 958 39.13 5.73 -15.46
CA GLU A 958 40.53 5.42 -15.15
C GLU A 958 40.96 6.00 -13.78
N HIS A 959 40.59 7.24 -13.43
CA HIS A 959 40.89 7.82 -12.11
C HIS A 959 40.10 7.13 -10.98
N ARG A 960 38.84 6.74 -11.23
CA ARG A 960 38.04 5.92 -10.31
C ARG A 960 38.67 4.55 -10.05
N THR A 961 39.24 3.94 -11.09
CA THR A 961 39.95 2.66 -10.95
C THR A 961 41.23 2.83 -10.12
N LEU A 962 41.99 3.92 -10.32
CA LEU A 962 43.22 4.19 -9.59
C LEU A 962 43.00 4.52 -8.11
N THR A 963 41.92 5.24 -7.79
CA THR A 963 41.52 5.58 -6.42
C THR A 963 40.72 4.48 -5.74
N GLY A 964 40.20 3.51 -6.50
CA GLY A 964 39.37 2.41 -6.04
C GLY A 964 40.00 1.54 -4.95
N ALA A 965 41.32 1.32 -4.97
CA ALA A 965 41.98 0.52 -3.92
C ALA A 965 41.94 1.19 -2.53
N THR A 966 41.97 2.53 -2.48
CA THR A 966 41.87 3.29 -1.22
C THR A 966 40.42 3.35 -0.72
N LEU A 967 39.46 3.41 -1.64
CA LEU A 967 38.03 3.47 -1.33
C LEU A 967 37.44 2.10 -0.96
N GLN A 968 37.92 1.01 -1.59
CA GLN A 968 37.56 -0.37 -1.23
C GLN A 968 38.04 -0.78 0.18
N ALA A 969 39.02 -0.08 0.75
CA ALA A 969 39.42 -0.27 2.15
C ALA A 969 38.49 0.47 3.14
N GLY A 970 37.57 1.29 2.64
CA GLY A 970 36.64 2.12 3.40
C GLY A 970 37.26 3.43 3.90
N LEU A 971 36.48 4.52 3.88
CA LEU A 971 36.85 5.82 4.43
C LEU A 971 36.14 6.07 5.76
N TRP A 972 36.90 6.28 6.84
CA TRP A 972 36.35 6.59 8.15
C TRP A 972 36.00 8.08 8.27
N VAL A 973 34.73 8.37 8.60
CA VAL A 973 34.21 9.72 8.85
C VAL A 973 33.78 9.81 10.32
N ALA A 974 34.44 10.66 11.11
CA ALA A 974 34.24 10.76 12.56
C ALA A 974 33.21 11.84 12.94
N ASN A 975 32.57 11.72 14.13
CA ASN A 975 31.76 12.81 14.70
C ASN A 975 32.67 13.86 15.38
N ASP A 976 33.04 14.89 14.63
CA ASP A 976 34.23 15.71 14.89
C ASP A 976 34.18 16.66 16.09
N ASN A 977 33.00 17.04 16.57
CA ASN A 977 32.90 17.92 17.74
C ASN A 977 33.27 17.21 19.05
N ALA A 978 33.15 15.89 19.14
CA ALA A 978 33.60 15.13 20.31
C ALA A 978 35.13 15.07 20.38
N THR A 979 35.79 14.85 19.24
CA THR A 979 37.25 14.72 19.15
C THR A 979 37.96 16.05 19.46
N ILE A 980 37.42 17.17 18.99
CA ILE A 980 37.94 18.53 19.29
C ILE A 980 37.86 18.84 20.79
N ILE A 981 36.73 18.54 21.44
CA ILE A 981 36.56 18.75 22.89
C ILE A 981 37.51 17.85 23.69
N ALA A 982 37.70 16.61 23.27
CA ALA A 982 38.66 15.70 23.90
C ALA A 982 40.11 16.21 23.82
N ARG A 983 40.56 16.72 22.66
CA ARG A 983 41.91 17.32 22.50
C ARG A 983 42.09 18.60 23.33
N LEU A 984 41.04 19.40 23.47
CA LEU A 984 41.07 20.58 24.32
C LEU A 984 41.21 20.21 25.80
N TYR A 985 40.52 19.17 26.27
CA TYR A 985 40.69 18.61 27.61
C TYR A 985 42.10 18.06 27.84
N ASP A 986 42.66 17.37 26.83
CA ASP A 986 44.02 16.83 26.88
C ASP A 986 45.08 17.94 26.99
N ALA A 987 44.99 18.95 26.12
CA ALA A 987 45.90 20.09 26.14
C ALA A 987 45.78 20.93 27.42
N THR A 988 44.57 21.02 27.98
CA THR A 988 44.30 21.87 29.14
C THR A 988 44.61 21.17 30.46
N PHE A 989 44.19 19.92 30.61
CA PHE A 989 44.17 19.20 31.88
C PHE A 989 44.97 17.90 31.88
N ASP A 990 45.56 17.52 30.74
CA ASP A 990 46.35 16.30 30.59
C ASP A 990 45.52 15.02 30.84
N ARG A 991 44.25 15.06 30.45
CA ARG A 991 43.25 13.96 30.62
C ARG A 991 42.08 14.11 29.65
N LEU A 992 41.30 13.03 29.47
CA LEU A 992 40.02 13.08 28.74
C LEU A 992 38.87 13.74 29.55
N PRO A 993 37.82 14.22 28.85
CA PRO A 993 36.55 14.57 29.47
C PRO A 993 35.84 13.34 30.04
N ASP A 994 35.03 13.55 31.08
CA ASP A 994 34.01 12.58 31.47
C ASP A 994 32.82 12.61 30.48
N PRO A 995 31.97 11.55 30.43
CA PRO A 995 30.90 11.45 29.43
C PRO A 995 29.92 12.63 29.42
N ASN A 996 29.62 13.19 30.59
CA ASN A 996 28.70 14.33 30.71
C ASN A 996 29.34 15.63 30.22
N GLY A 997 30.63 15.84 30.53
CA GLY A 997 31.41 16.96 30.03
C GLY A 997 31.63 16.91 28.53
N LEU A 998 31.91 15.71 27.98
CA LEU A 998 32.06 15.52 26.54
C LEU A 998 30.75 15.85 25.82
N ALA A 999 29.63 15.24 26.21
CA ALA A 999 28.33 15.48 25.59
C ALA A 999 27.88 16.95 25.69
N ALA A 1000 28.04 17.59 26.86
CA ALA A 1000 27.61 18.97 27.08
C ALA A 1000 28.43 19.98 26.26
N TRP A 1001 29.75 19.82 26.19
CA TRP A 1001 30.60 20.75 25.44
C TRP A 1001 30.55 20.49 23.93
N THR A 1002 30.39 19.25 23.50
CA THR A 1002 30.12 18.89 22.12
C THR A 1002 28.78 19.46 21.65
N ALA A 1003 27.73 19.42 22.48
CA ALA A 1003 26.44 20.06 22.19
C ALA A 1003 26.56 21.59 22.11
N ASN A 1004 27.35 22.23 22.99
CA ASN A 1004 27.58 23.67 22.94
C ASN A 1004 28.34 24.10 21.66
N LEU A 1005 29.35 23.32 21.26
CA LEU A 1005 30.11 23.57 20.02
C LEU A 1005 29.22 23.34 18.78
N SER A 1006 28.44 22.26 18.77
CA SER A 1006 27.43 21.98 17.74
C SER A 1006 26.32 23.04 17.68
N GLY A 1007 26.01 23.66 18.83
CA GLY A 1007 25.04 24.76 18.97
C GLY A 1007 25.59 26.14 18.60
N GLY A 1008 26.76 26.22 17.95
CA GLY A 1008 27.34 27.47 17.43
C GLY A 1008 28.20 28.26 18.42
N MET A 1009 28.50 27.72 19.61
CA MET A 1009 29.47 28.33 20.51
C MET A 1009 30.88 28.17 19.95
N SER A 1010 31.62 29.27 19.79
CA SER A 1010 32.97 29.18 19.22
C SER A 1010 33.91 28.37 20.12
N LEU A 1011 34.83 27.62 19.51
CA LEU A 1011 35.83 26.86 20.26
C LEU A 1011 36.70 27.76 21.16
N LEU A 1012 36.92 29.02 20.76
CA LEU A 1012 37.57 30.03 21.59
C LEU A 1012 36.76 30.42 22.83
N THR A 1013 35.43 30.48 22.71
CA THR A 1013 34.55 30.70 23.85
C THR A 1013 34.62 29.54 24.83
N ILE A 1014 34.67 28.30 24.32
CA ILE A 1014 34.80 27.08 25.13
C ILE A 1014 36.18 27.03 25.82
N ALA A 1015 37.27 27.25 25.10
CA ALA A 1015 38.61 27.32 25.69
C ALA A 1015 38.75 28.47 26.70
N THR A 1016 38.02 29.58 26.51
CA THR A 1016 37.96 30.67 27.48
C THR A 1016 37.23 30.24 28.76
N ALA A 1017 36.16 29.45 28.65
CA ALA A 1017 35.48 28.85 29.80
C ALA A 1017 36.39 27.87 30.54
N PHE A 1018 37.16 27.05 29.82
CA PHE A 1018 38.15 26.13 30.40
C PHE A 1018 39.25 26.89 31.14
N ALA A 1019 39.81 27.91 30.50
CA ALA A 1019 40.80 28.78 31.12
C ALA A 1019 40.22 29.55 32.33
N GLY A 1020 38.92 29.82 32.36
CA GLY A 1020 38.22 30.43 33.49
C GLY A 1020 37.84 29.47 34.61
N SER A 1021 37.97 28.15 34.40
CA SER A 1021 37.57 27.13 35.36
C SER A 1021 38.43 27.13 36.62
N ALA A 1022 37.85 26.72 37.75
CA ALA A 1022 38.56 26.62 39.02
C ALA A 1022 39.76 25.64 38.93
N GLU A 1023 39.62 24.54 38.17
CA GLU A 1023 40.67 23.56 37.93
C GLU A 1023 41.85 24.15 37.16
N PHE A 1024 41.57 24.92 36.09
CA PHE A 1024 42.62 25.58 35.32
C PHE A 1024 43.33 26.66 36.14
N GLN A 1025 42.57 27.46 36.89
CA GLN A 1025 43.14 28.53 37.73
C GLN A 1025 43.98 27.96 38.89
N ALA A 1026 43.60 26.81 39.46
CA ALA A 1026 44.40 26.14 40.48
C ALA A 1026 45.74 25.63 39.92
N ARG A 1027 45.75 25.15 38.68
CA ARG A 1027 46.93 24.55 38.04
C ARG A 1027 47.86 25.59 37.40
N TYR A 1028 47.30 26.58 36.73
CA TYR A 1028 48.04 27.54 35.93
C TYR A 1028 47.83 29.01 36.32
N GLY A 1029 46.88 29.34 37.19
CA GLY A 1029 46.53 30.72 37.51
C GLY A 1029 47.67 31.55 38.11
N THR A 1030 48.64 30.91 38.77
CA THR A 1030 49.80 31.58 39.40
C THR A 1030 51.14 31.37 38.69
N VAL A 1031 51.20 30.58 37.61
CA VAL A 1031 52.45 30.36 36.85
C VAL A 1031 52.74 31.55 35.92
N THR A 1032 54.01 31.86 35.66
CA THR A 1032 54.36 32.94 34.71
C THR A 1032 54.06 32.51 33.26
N ASN A 1033 53.96 33.47 32.34
CA ASN A 1033 53.70 33.15 30.93
C ASN A 1033 54.79 32.27 30.32
N GLU A 1034 56.05 32.49 30.66
CA GLU A 1034 57.16 31.63 30.19
C GLU A 1034 57.03 30.20 30.73
N GLN A 1035 56.66 30.05 32.01
CA GLN A 1035 56.44 28.73 32.62
C GLN A 1035 55.23 28.01 32.02
N PHE A 1036 54.14 28.74 31.77
CA PHE A 1036 52.96 28.19 31.09
C PHE A 1036 53.33 27.69 29.68
N VAL A 1037 54.11 28.46 28.93
CA VAL A 1037 54.56 28.06 27.59
C VAL A 1037 55.38 26.78 27.64
N ARG A 1038 56.35 26.69 28.56
CA ARG A 1038 57.14 25.46 28.74
C ARG A 1038 56.26 24.26 29.08
N GLN A 1039 55.28 24.45 29.97
CA GLN A 1039 54.34 23.40 30.34
C GLN A 1039 53.48 22.95 29.15
N MET A 1040 53.01 23.86 28.28
CA MET A 1040 52.24 23.47 27.09
C MET A 1040 53.08 22.71 26.06
N TYR A 1041 54.33 23.12 25.83
CA TYR A 1041 55.26 22.33 25.00
C TYR A 1041 55.55 20.95 25.61
N GLN A 1042 55.68 20.89 26.92
CA GLN A 1042 55.98 19.65 27.61
C GLN A 1042 54.78 18.70 27.67
N PHE A 1043 53.58 19.20 27.93
CA PHE A 1043 52.36 18.38 28.02
C PHE A 1043 51.80 18.02 26.65
N CYS A 1044 51.67 18.99 25.75
CA CYS A 1044 51.06 18.75 24.45
C CYS A 1044 52.08 18.17 23.46
N LEU A 1045 53.34 18.63 23.48
CA LEU A 1045 54.31 18.27 22.43
C LEU A 1045 55.42 17.33 22.91
N ASN A 1046 55.37 16.89 24.18
CA ASN A 1046 56.33 16.00 24.83
C ASN A 1046 57.80 16.41 24.62
N ARG A 1047 58.08 17.72 24.60
CA ARG A 1047 59.43 18.26 24.44
C ARG A 1047 59.57 19.63 25.10
N GLU A 1048 60.80 20.02 25.40
CA GLU A 1048 61.06 21.42 25.74
C GLU A 1048 60.92 22.31 24.50
N PRO A 1049 60.40 23.55 24.64
CA PRO A 1049 60.41 24.50 23.55
C PRO A 1049 61.86 24.85 23.19
N ASP A 1050 62.14 24.92 21.88
CA ASP A 1050 63.36 25.55 21.42
C ASP A 1050 63.35 27.07 21.75
N ALA A 1051 64.52 27.71 21.64
CA ALA A 1051 64.68 29.11 22.00
C ALA A 1051 63.75 30.06 21.22
N GLY A 1052 63.37 29.70 19.98
CA GLY A 1052 62.45 30.46 19.14
C GLY A 1052 60.99 30.26 19.56
N GLY A 1053 60.57 29.02 19.79
CA GLY A 1053 59.23 28.64 20.24
C GLY A 1053 58.89 29.22 21.61
N LEU A 1054 59.84 29.15 22.56
CA LEU A 1054 59.66 29.74 23.89
C LEU A 1054 59.52 31.26 23.82
N ALA A 1055 60.43 31.93 23.12
CA ALA A 1055 60.42 33.39 23.01
C ALA A 1055 59.18 33.89 22.25
N GLY A 1056 58.79 33.19 21.17
CA GLY A 1056 57.63 33.51 20.36
C GLY A 1056 56.33 33.49 21.16
N TRP A 1057 56.01 32.37 21.82
CA TRP A 1057 54.77 32.23 22.58
C TRP A 1057 54.76 33.06 23.87
N THR A 1058 55.90 33.18 24.57
CA THR A 1058 56.00 34.02 25.76
C THR A 1058 55.77 35.50 25.41
N ASN A 1059 56.34 35.98 24.29
CA ASN A 1059 56.09 37.33 23.81
C ASN A 1059 54.64 37.51 23.34
N ALA A 1060 54.04 36.51 22.69
CA ALA A 1060 52.64 36.56 22.27
C ALA A 1060 51.69 36.72 23.48
N LEU A 1061 51.93 35.95 24.57
CA LEU A 1061 51.15 36.08 25.80
C LEU A 1061 51.39 37.42 26.51
N ASN A 1062 52.63 37.90 26.57
CA ASN A 1062 52.96 39.19 27.19
C ASN A 1062 52.41 40.39 26.39
N ASN A 1063 52.23 40.24 25.08
CA ASN A 1063 51.70 41.26 24.17
C ASN A 1063 50.19 41.12 23.90
N GLY A 1064 49.46 40.36 24.73
CA GLY A 1064 47.99 40.38 24.77
C GLY A 1064 47.27 39.16 24.20
N THR A 1065 47.96 38.11 23.76
CA THR A 1065 47.32 36.82 23.43
C THR A 1065 46.84 36.16 24.72
N SER A 1066 45.59 35.68 24.76
CA SER A 1066 45.06 35.01 25.95
C SER A 1066 45.62 33.58 26.07
N ARG A 1067 45.69 33.06 27.31
CA ARG A 1067 46.06 31.65 27.52
C ARG A 1067 45.06 30.68 26.91
N ALA A 1068 43.78 31.06 26.83
CA ALA A 1068 42.75 30.31 26.10
C ALA A 1068 43.07 30.21 24.60
N GLN A 1069 43.48 31.31 23.98
CA GLN A 1069 43.89 31.30 22.58
C GLN A 1069 45.17 30.48 22.37
N MET A 1070 46.10 30.52 23.32
CA MET A 1070 47.28 29.67 23.26
C MET A 1070 46.94 28.18 23.43
N LEU A 1071 46.03 27.82 24.34
CA LEU A 1071 45.57 26.44 24.52
C LEU A 1071 44.98 25.87 23.23
N LEU A 1072 44.14 26.64 22.54
CA LEU A 1072 43.59 26.24 21.24
C LEU A 1072 44.68 26.02 20.20
N ASN A 1073 45.64 26.96 20.15
CA ASN A 1073 46.72 26.87 19.19
C ASN A 1073 47.61 25.64 19.44
N PHE A 1074 47.69 25.15 20.67
CA PHE A 1074 48.37 23.89 21.00
C PHE A 1074 47.47 22.68 20.78
N SER A 1075 46.21 22.72 21.23
CA SER A 1075 45.25 21.60 21.11
C SER A 1075 45.05 21.21 19.66
N GLU A 1076 44.96 22.19 18.77
CA GLU A 1076 44.78 22.01 17.32
C GLU A 1076 46.09 22.21 16.53
N SER A 1077 47.25 22.24 17.20
CA SER A 1077 48.52 22.23 16.46
C SER A 1077 48.67 20.89 15.73
N ALA A 1078 49.13 20.92 14.49
CA ALA A 1078 49.36 19.70 13.70
C ALA A 1078 50.29 18.70 14.43
N GLU A 1079 51.23 19.20 15.23
CA GLU A 1079 52.13 18.38 16.04
C GLU A 1079 51.40 17.70 17.20
N HIS A 1080 50.58 18.42 17.97
CA HIS A 1080 49.76 17.83 19.04
C HIS A 1080 48.71 16.86 18.48
N VAL A 1081 48.05 17.20 17.38
CA VAL A 1081 47.11 16.32 16.68
C VAL A 1081 47.82 15.03 16.25
N SER A 1082 49.06 15.11 15.78
CA SER A 1082 49.84 13.92 15.41
C SER A 1082 50.26 13.05 16.62
N LEU A 1083 50.57 13.68 17.75
CA LEU A 1083 50.94 12.99 19.00
C LEU A 1083 49.72 12.38 19.70
N THR A 1084 48.57 13.02 19.56
CA THR A 1084 47.25 12.53 20.02
C THR A 1084 46.52 11.69 18.98
N ALA A 1085 47.07 11.46 17.79
CA ALA A 1085 46.58 10.43 16.86
C ALA A 1085 47.23 9.06 17.16
N ALA A 1086 48.51 9.05 17.56
CA ALA A 1086 49.27 7.82 17.82
C ALA A 1086 49.04 7.23 19.23
N ASN A 1087 48.70 8.06 20.22
CA ASN A 1087 48.55 7.65 21.62
C ASN A 1087 47.10 7.24 22.01
N TRP A 1088 46.19 7.10 21.04
CA TRP A 1088 44.76 6.84 21.26
C TRP A 1088 44.24 5.53 20.66
N LEU A 1089 45.09 4.51 20.56
CA LEU A 1089 44.66 3.12 20.36
C LEU A 1089 43.96 2.60 21.63
N GLY A 1090 42.68 2.20 21.52
CA GLY A 1090 41.95 1.57 22.64
C GLY A 1090 41.40 2.49 23.73
N GLY A 1091 41.53 3.82 23.63
CA GLY A 1091 40.86 4.76 24.54
C GLY A 1091 41.52 4.94 25.91
N ILE A 1092 42.77 4.48 26.08
CA ILE A 1092 43.58 4.68 27.28
C ILE A 1092 44.95 5.24 26.86
N ARG A 1093 45.50 6.22 27.59
CA ARG A 1093 46.88 6.72 27.38
C ARG A 1093 47.90 5.62 27.70
N TYR A 1094 48.97 5.52 26.91
CA TYR A 1094 50.12 4.65 27.20
C TYR A 1094 51.22 5.45 27.92
N ASP A 1095 51.39 5.22 29.22
CA ASP A 1095 52.32 5.97 30.07
C ASP A 1095 53.76 5.42 29.90
N GLY A 1096 54.55 6.02 29.01
CA GLY A 1096 55.96 5.68 28.83
C GLY A 1096 56.88 6.90 28.87
N PHE A 1097 57.64 7.05 29.98
CA PHE A 1097 58.70 8.02 30.28
C PHE A 1097 58.32 9.36 30.96
N SER A 1098 58.18 9.31 32.29
CA SER A 1098 58.61 10.41 33.17
C SER A 1098 60.13 10.38 33.34
N GLY A 1099 60.85 11.35 32.78
CA GLY A 1099 62.28 11.55 33.08
C GLY A 1099 62.48 12.34 34.39
N SER A 1100 63.42 11.92 35.23
CA SER A 1100 64.18 12.82 36.10
C SER A 1100 65.65 12.34 36.22
N PRO A 1101 66.64 13.25 36.47
CA PRO A 1101 68.02 13.08 36.03
C PRO A 1101 69.04 12.79 37.16
N LEU A 1102 70.23 12.27 36.77
CA LEU A 1102 71.53 12.18 37.47
C LEU A 1102 71.68 11.15 38.61
N GLU A 1103 72.56 10.14 38.43
CA GLU A 1103 73.90 10.02 39.04
C GLU A 1103 74.49 8.60 38.91
N ASP A 1104 75.71 8.55 38.34
CA ASP A 1104 76.90 7.74 38.67
C ASP A 1104 76.86 6.22 39.00
N ALA A 1105 77.99 5.60 38.62
CA ALA A 1105 78.66 4.44 39.22
C ALA A 1105 78.34 3.02 38.71
N SER A 1106 79.07 2.66 37.66
CA SER A 1106 79.88 1.45 37.48
C SER A 1106 79.71 0.22 38.42
N LYS A 1107 79.67 -0.94 37.74
CA LYS A 1107 80.26 -2.27 38.07
C LYS A 1107 79.48 -3.28 38.95
N HIS A 1108 79.58 -4.52 38.43
CA HIS A 1108 79.41 -5.86 39.05
C HIS A 1108 77.98 -6.40 39.05
N SER A 1109 77.62 -7.27 38.08
CA SER A 1109 77.89 -8.72 37.97
C SER A 1109 77.03 -9.58 38.89
N GLY A 1110 76.23 -10.46 38.29
CA GLY A 1110 75.78 -11.68 38.93
C GLY A 1110 74.27 -11.86 39.00
N ASP A 1111 73.79 -12.71 38.08
CA ASP A 1111 73.01 -13.90 38.38
C ASP A 1111 71.47 -13.87 38.57
N PHE A 1112 70.87 -14.81 37.82
CA PHE A 1112 69.49 -15.32 37.80
C PHE A 1112 68.39 -14.32 37.42
N GLY A 1113 67.59 -14.50 36.37
CA GLY A 1113 67.21 -15.65 35.55
C GLY A 1113 66.05 -15.19 34.65
N PRO A 1114 65.66 -15.96 33.64
CA PRO A 1114 65.35 -15.43 32.31
C PRO A 1114 63.84 -15.30 32.04
N GLN A 1115 63.49 -14.29 31.23
CA GLN A 1115 62.29 -14.29 30.40
C GLN A 1115 62.72 -13.74 29.03
N VAL A 1116 63.01 -14.64 28.10
CA VAL A 1116 63.11 -14.33 26.67
C VAL A 1116 62.48 -15.47 25.89
N SER A 1117 61.56 -15.08 25.01
CA SER A 1117 61.05 -15.83 23.85
C SER A 1117 62.21 -16.42 23.01
N PRO A 1118 61.97 -17.30 22.01
CA PRO A 1118 61.75 -16.73 20.67
C PRO A 1118 61.05 -17.60 19.61
N LEU A 1119 60.74 -16.92 18.51
CA LEU A 1119 60.53 -17.37 17.15
C LEU A 1119 61.68 -18.24 16.56
N ALA A 1120 61.30 -19.02 15.55
CA ALA A 1120 61.93 -19.25 14.24
C ALA A 1120 62.99 -20.36 13.99
N ASP A 1121 62.72 -21.06 12.87
CA ASP A 1121 63.57 -21.67 11.84
C ASP A 1121 64.63 -22.74 12.18
N HIS A 1122 64.46 -23.96 11.63
CA HIS A 1122 65.37 -24.52 10.62
C HIS A 1122 64.89 -25.86 10.01
N VAL A 1123 65.02 -25.97 8.68
CA VAL A 1123 64.86 -27.18 7.85
C VAL A 1123 66.19 -27.93 7.73
N GLN A 1124 66.18 -29.27 7.87
CA GLN A 1124 67.10 -30.19 7.15
C GLN A 1124 66.51 -31.62 7.03
N VAL A 1125 66.86 -32.27 5.93
CA VAL A 1125 66.19 -33.39 5.23
C VAL A 1125 66.98 -34.71 5.37
N ASP A 1126 66.28 -35.86 5.39
CA ASP A 1126 66.62 -37.18 4.79
C ASP A 1126 65.68 -38.26 5.38
N HIS A 1127 65.07 -39.25 4.71
CA HIS A 1127 64.90 -39.64 3.30
C HIS A 1127 63.70 -40.64 3.23
N ASP A 1128 62.98 -40.63 2.09
CA ASP A 1128 62.18 -41.69 1.43
C ASP A 1128 60.81 -42.22 1.95
N ALA A 1129 59.76 -41.67 1.30
CA ALA A 1129 58.76 -42.33 0.43
C ALA A 1129 57.29 -42.61 0.89
N PHE A 1130 56.39 -41.76 0.35
CA PHE A 1130 55.12 -42.01 -0.40
C PHE A 1130 53.77 -42.42 0.29
N VAL A 1131 52.81 -41.46 0.26
CA VAL A 1131 51.31 -41.45 0.02
C VAL A 1131 50.37 -42.34 0.86
N TRP A 1132 49.09 -42.03 1.16
CA TRP A 1132 48.08 -41.12 0.57
C TRP A 1132 47.19 -40.46 1.65
N LEU A 1133 46.67 -39.28 1.28
CA LEU A 1133 45.94 -38.28 2.06
C LEU A 1133 44.43 -38.61 2.15
N ALA A 1134 43.84 -38.36 3.33
CA ALA A 1134 42.53 -37.71 3.57
C ALA A 1134 41.99 -38.17 4.92
N VAL A 1135 42.02 -37.31 5.94
CA VAL A 1135 41.32 -37.55 7.21
C VAL A 1135 40.77 -36.24 7.78
N ASP A 1136 39.49 -36.37 8.09
CA ASP A 1136 38.57 -35.53 8.83
C ASP A 1136 38.73 -35.72 10.36
N THR A 1137 38.15 -34.81 11.14
CA THR A 1137 37.68 -34.97 12.54
C THR A 1137 38.67 -35.04 13.73
N ALA A 1138 38.42 -34.09 14.65
CA ALA A 1138 38.02 -34.30 16.05
C ALA A 1138 39.05 -34.58 17.19
N ALA A 1139 39.00 -33.63 18.16
CA ALA A 1139 38.61 -33.81 19.56
C ALA A 1139 39.61 -34.25 20.67
N ALA A 1140 39.22 -33.80 21.87
CA ALA A 1140 39.51 -34.26 23.25
C ALA A 1140 40.72 -33.61 23.97
N VAL A 1141 40.52 -32.71 24.98
CA VAL A 1141 40.18 -32.94 26.42
C VAL A 1141 41.38 -33.55 27.19
N PRO A 1142 41.75 -33.22 28.47
CA PRO A 1142 40.91 -32.78 29.59
C PRO A 1142 41.45 -31.70 30.58
N ASP A 1143 40.50 -31.09 31.30
CA ASP A 1143 40.34 -31.01 32.77
C ASP A 1143 41.54 -30.56 33.65
N THR A 1144 41.35 -29.52 34.47
CA THR A 1144 41.34 -29.66 35.96
C THR A 1144 41.23 -28.31 36.71
N ALA A 1145 40.36 -28.34 37.72
CA ALA A 1145 40.42 -27.64 39.01
C ALA A 1145 39.87 -26.19 39.14
N SER A 1146 38.58 -26.18 39.52
CA SER A 1146 37.91 -25.33 40.52
C SER A 1146 38.76 -24.47 41.46
N ILE A 1147 38.25 -23.27 41.77
CA ILE A 1147 37.82 -22.92 43.14
C ILE A 1147 36.70 -21.87 43.08
N ASP A 1148 35.60 -22.24 43.74
CA ASP A 1148 34.42 -21.49 44.12
C ASP A 1148 34.75 -20.40 45.16
N THR A 1149 34.12 -19.22 45.06
CA THR A 1149 33.44 -18.65 46.22
C THR A 1149 32.43 -17.58 45.81
N ALA A 1150 31.16 -17.96 45.92
CA ALA A 1150 30.02 -17.08 46.11
C ALA A 1150 30.29 -15.87 47.03
N ALA A 1151 29.77 -14.69 46.67
CA ALA A 1151 28.78 -13.93 47.45
C ALA A 1151 28.84 -12.40 47.23
N ARG A 1152 27.64 -11.81 47.24
CA ARG A 1152 27.26 -10.39 47.44
C ARG A 1152 27.30 -9.53 46.16
N LEU A 1153 26.24 -8.84 45.74
CA LEU A 1153 25.12 -8.24 46.48
C LEU A 1153 23.79 -8.39 45.72
N SER A 1154 22.79 -8.96 46.38
CA SER A 1154 21.38 -8.65 46.17
C SER A 1154 20.98 -7.38 46.94
N TRP A 1155 19.83 -6.79 46.55
CA TRP A 1155 19.07 -5.63 47.08
C TRP A 1155 19.25 -4.41 46.15
N MET A 1156 18.23 -3.93 45.43
CA MET A 1156 16.82 -3.75 45.83
C MET A 1156 15.84 -3.98 44.66
N GLU A 1157 14.93 -4.93 44.83
CA GLU A 1157 13.62 -4.95 44.15
C GLU A 1157 12.56 -4.30 45.05
N GLY A 1158 11.51 -3.76 44.41
CA GLY A 1158 10.16 -3.62 44.97
C GLY A 1158 9.63 -2.19 44.99
N LEU A 1159 8.43 -1.87 44.51
CA LEU A 1159 7.35 -2.65 43.89
C LEU A 1159 6.37 -1.64 43.25
N VAL A 1160 5.63 -2.10 42.24
CA VAL A 1160 4.53 -1.44 41.52
C VAL A 1160 3.37 -1.04 42.46
N HIS A 1161 2.77 0.15 42.25
CA HIS A 1161 1.33 0.42 42.05
C HIS A 1161 0.97 1.87 42.37
N ASP A 1162 0.61 2.65 41.35
CA ASP A 1162 -0.74 3.20 41.15
C ASP A 1162 -0.70 4.22 40.02
N GLY A 1163 -1.47 3.92 38.96
CA GLY A 1163 -1.52 4.70 37.73
C GLY A 1163 -1.95 6.15 37.96
N LEU A 1164 -1.27 7.04 37.25
CA LEU A 1164 -1.78 8.25 36.57
C LEU A 1164 -0.56 9.11 36.20
N LEU A 1165 -0.52 9.50 34.92
CA LEU A 1165 0.40 10.44 34.25
C LEU A 1165 1.68 9.82 33.66
N ASP A 1166 1.73 9.78 32.32
CA ASP A 1166 2.97 10.07 31.60
C ASP A 1166 2.72 11.19 30.57
N LEU A 1167 3.75 12.01 30.37
CA LEU A 1167 3.74 13.37 29.83
C LEU A 1167 4.06 13.40 28.33
N ASP A 1168 3.14 13.92 27.53
CA ASP A 1168 3.39 14.31 26.14
C ASP A 1168 4.22 15.61 26.05
N PHE A 1169 5.26 15.59 25.22
CA PHE A 1169 5.86 16.79 24.61
C PHE A 1169 5.94 16.62 23.10
N ALA A 1170 4.93 17.10 22.38
CA ALA A 1170 4.98 17.30 20.93
C ALA A 1170 5.42 18.74 20.58
N ARG A 1171 6.33 18.87 19.60
CA ARG A 1171 6.59 20.13 18.87
C ARG A 1171 6.27 19.94 17.39
N PHE A 1172 5.50 20.89 16.85
CA PHE A 1172 4.89 20.91 15.52
C PHE A 1172 5.72 21.64 14.44
N SER A 1173 5.52 21.22 13.18
CA SER A 1173 5.29 22.04 11.96
C SER A 1173 4.95 21.07 10.81
N SER A 1174 4.06 21.25 9.83
CA SER A 1174 3.05 22.20 9.35
C SER A 1174 2.44 21.48 8.11
N SER A 1175 1.17 21.41 7.74
CA SER A 1175 -0.03 22.21 7.98
C SER A 1175 -1.26 21.39 7.53
N GLU A 1176 -2.39 21.60 8.22
CA GLU A 1176 -3.74 21.03 8.06
C GLU A 1176 -4.02 19.71 8.81
N THR A 1177 -4.99 19.82 9.72
CA THR A 1177 -5.38 18.84 10.75
C THR A 1177 -6.89 18.66 10.65
N ALA A 1178 -7.36 17.42 10.54
CA ALA A 1178 -8.72 17.04 10.92
C ALA A 1178 -8.61 15.97 12.00
N LEU A 1179 -9.07 16.31 13.21
CA LEU A 1179 -9.13 15.45 14.38
C LEU A 1179 -10.53 14.84 14.46
N PHE A 1180 -10.67 13.54 14.19
CA PHE A 1180 -11.88 12.79 14.52
C PHE A 1180 -11.67 12.08 15.86
N VAL A 1181 -12.48 12.45 16.87
CA VAL A 1181 -12.70 11.64 18.07
C VAL A 1181 -14.19 11.32 18.09
N ARG A 1182 -14.56 10.03 18.04
CA ARG A 1182 -15.92 9.59 18.38
C ARG A 1182 -16.05 9.31 19.88
N PRO A 1183 -17.25 9.50 20.47
CA PRO A 1183 -17.49 9.36 21.89
C PRO A 1183 -18.12 8.00 22.24
N ASP A 1184 -17.39 7.18 22.98
CA ASP A 1184 -17.89 5.91 23.48
C ASP A 1184 -17.38 5.69 24.91
N HIS A 1185 -18.31 5.42 25.83
CA HIS A 1185 -18.12 5.00 27.24
C HIS A 1185 -17.83 6.07 28.30
N LEU A 1186 -18.88 6.74 28.79
CA LEU A 1186 -19.02 7.04 30.22
C LEU A 1186 -20.47 6.83 30.68
N THR A 1187 -20.64 5.95 31.67
CA THR A 1187 -21.90 5.69 32.38
C THR A 1187 -22.24 6.82 33.35
N ASP A 1188 -23.54 7.00 33.58
CA ASP A 1188 -24.21 8.15 34.21
C ASP A 1188 -23.99 8.30 35.74
N SER A 1189 -22.85 7.89 36.32
CA SER A 1189 -22.67 7.85 37.79
C SER A 1189 -21.61 8.78 38.39
N GLU A 1190 -20.87 9.59 37.63
CA GLU A 1190 -19.76 10.39 38.20
C GLU A 1190 -19.76 11.89 37.84
N LEU A 1191 -20.87 12.41 37.32
CA LEU A 1191 -21.06 13.83 36.99
C LEU A 1191 -21.84 14.60 38.09
N MET A 1192 -21.35 14.55 39.34
CA MET A 1192 -21.75 15.55 40.36
C MET A 1192 -20.62 15.83 41.35
N GLY A 1193 -19.87 16.90 41.12
CA GLY A 1193 -19.01 17.48 42.15
C GLY A 1193 -18.08 18.57 41.65
N LEU A 1194 -18.42 19.83 41.99
CA LEU A 1194 -17.59 21.04 41.91
C LEU A 1194 -17.50 21.66 40.49
N GLY A 1195 -18.11 22.79 40.13
CA GLY A 1195 -18.60 23.93 40.90
C GLY A 1195 -17.78 25.19 40.57
N HIS A 1196 -18.27 25.99 39.60
CA HIS A 1196 -18.07 27.45 39.36
C HIS A 1196 -16.64 28.05 39.50
N ALA A 1197 -16.10 28.85 38.57
CA ALA A 1197 -16.60 30.16 38.13
C ALA A 1197 -15.66 30.77 37.02
N PRO A 1198 -16.03 31.89 36.37
CA PRO A 1198 -15.87 32.14 34.92
C PRO A 1198 -14.86 33.26 34.56
N LEU A 1199 -14.64 33.51 33.25
CA LEU A 1199 -14.46 34.84 32.61
C LEU A 1199 -14.39 34.66 31.07
N TYR A 1200 -15.47 34.96 30.33
CA TYR A 1200 -15.71 36.20 29.56
C TYR A 1200 -14.87 36.36 28.28
N GLY A 1201 -15.53 36.36 27.11
CA GLY A 1201 -14.93 36.82 25.86
C GLY A 1201 -15.67 36.43 24.58
N THR A 1202 -16.79 37.11 24.32
CA THR A 1202 -17.68 37.05 23.14
C THR A 1202 -17.02 37.33 21.78
N ALA A 1203 -17.37 36.55 20.74
CA ALA A 1203 -17.84 36.98 19.40
C ALA A 1203 -17.98 35.74 18.48
N HIS A 1204 -19.20 35.29 18.19
CA HIS A 1204 -19.87 35.38 16.86
C HIS A 1204 -19.08 34.71 15.71
N LEU A 1205 -19.44 33.47 15.34
CA LEU A 1205 -20.45 33.10 14.33
C LEU A 1205 -19.94 33.37 12.91
N ASP A 1206 -19.55 32.33 12.18
CA ASP A 1206 -20.41 31.62 11.21
C ASP A 1206 -19.56 30.59 10.44
N ASP A 1207 -20.15 29.40 10.23
CA ASP A 1207 -19.89 28.35 9.22
C ASP A 1207 -18.41 28.04 8.89
N TRP A 1208 -17.92 26.80 8.99
CA TRP A 1208 -18.32 25.63 8.21
C TRP A 1208 -18.13 24.34 9.04
N LEU A 1209 -19.12 23.45 9.01
CA LEU A 1209 -18.98 22.04 9.37
C LEU A 1209 -19.26 21.24 8.10
N ILE A 1210 -18.23 20.63 7.53
CA ILE A 1210 -18.28 19.34 6.82
C ILE A 1210 -17.37 18.42 7.62
#